data_AF-A0A132U9Z9-F1
#
_entry.id   AF-A0A132U9Z9-F1
#
_cell.length_a   1.000
_cell.length_b   1.000
_cell.length_c   1.000
_cell.angle_alpha   90.00
_cell.angle_beta   90.00
_cell.angle_gamma   90.00
#
_symmetry.space_group_name_H-M   'P 1'
#
loop_
_entity.id
_entity.type
_entity.pdbx_description
1 polymer ?
#
loop_
_entity_poly.entity_id
_entity_poly.type
_entity_poly.pdbx_seq_one_letter_code
_entity_poly.pdbx_strand_id
1 'polypeptide(L)'
;MKFSRKMITASLMALFLFTAVFNQAFAFGPVTLWGSSATQSASYARALILQNSGADNGKMYATHETWTANQLPHPAGPNFPIYESTNGGQNWTKVGEVADIHPGEGLREHGFLYELPQQIGNMPKGTMLLAVNAFPQGELVHNIELYKSNNLGRDWTYVGTIASGGAYGGGMNWESQGIWEPFLLVAGGKLLCFYADEQDANHNQMIVHRSSADGVIWSQTKVDVALGNSRPGMPTVTQMGNGQYMLVYEIVNMYDDQIHYKISNDPENWGNTTDAGMKVNYYKGQTPGSQPYVVWVPGGSPNGTVIISGGRSDKLFLNYNYGQGHWTTQDSIITLGYSRSLVPVSNNKLFIISTVKNASTGNSDVMAGTSDIVPASNNYSDNQMMLVNKNGKAMDLIGGNQNNGAVINQWAYDYNGPNQRWSVIPAGNGHFRIASSVSGKYAAVQGNSTSDGAQLVSAPYEEGNAFQQWDFDDAGNGWFKIVNVGSGKVLDVDKNSLANEAKMQQWAWTGAECQYWRIQPQGDYYIQAEHSGKYLNAGGAGTANETPVIQFTFENNIWFKWRFESTGEGYYKVLNLHASNKVADVSNVSTADGAKVHLWDDVNAGNQQVRLVPQQDGSFKLFFKHSNKAWDIEEFSRNNEARLTQYTEVTADNQKFYLERSN
;
A
#
# COMPACT_ATOMS: atom_id res chain seq x y z
N MET A 1 -22.38 42.53 37.31
CA MET A 1 -21.27 41.57 37.05
C MET A 1 -21.74 40.57 36.01
N LYS A 2 -21.24 40.68 34.77
CA LYS A 2 -21.57 39.78 33.65
C LYS A 2 -20.54 38.65 33.61
N PHE A 3 -20.98 37.40 33.68
CA PHE A 3 -20.14 36.24 33.38
C PHE A 3 -20.12 36.02 31.87
N SER A 4 -18.94 36.14 31.25
CA SER A 4 -18.69 35.82 29.84
C SER A 4 -18.51 34.31 29.66
N ARG A 5 -19.39 33.65 28.91
CA ARG A 5 -19.13 32.33 28.34
C ARG A 5 -18.15 32.48 27.19
N LYS A 6 -16.96 31.89 27.31
CA LYS A 6 -16.05 31.68 26.18
C LYS A 6 -16.68 30.62 25.26
N MET A 7 -17.05 31.02 24.04
CA MET A 7 -17.31 30.07 22.96
C MET A 7 -15.97 29.51 22.50
N ILE A 8 -15.82 28.19 22.60
CA ILE A 8 -14.79 27.44 21.89
C ILE A 8 -15.39 27.18 20.50
N THR A 9 -14.93 27.91 19.49
CA THR A 9 -15.19 27.59 18.09
C THR A 9 -14.39 26.35 17.72
N ALA A 10 -15.05 25.20 17.68
CA ALA A 10 -14.53 24.03 16.99
C ALA A 10 -14.63 24.31 15.48
N SER A 11 -13.49 24.40 14.81
CA SER A 11 -13.43 24.45 13.35
C SER A 11 -13.96 23.13 12.80
N LEU A 12 -15.15 23.16 12.17
CA LEU A 12 -15.69 22.04 11.42
C LEU A 12 -14.77 21.79 10.22
N MET A 13 -13.92 20.78 10.32
CA MET A 13 -13.16 20.27 9.18
C MET A 13 -14.14 19.51 8.30
N ALA A 14 -14.26 19.90 7.04
CA ALA A 14 -15.15 19.24 6.08
C ALA A 14 -14.68 17.81 5.86
N LEU A 15 -15.33 16.85 6.51
CA LEU A 15 -15.24 15.44 6.18
C LEU A 15 -15.88 15.28 4.79
N PHE A 16 -15.07 14.98 3.78
CA PHE A 16 -15.56 14.70 2.43
C PHE A 16 -16.38 13.40 2.46
N LEU A 17 -17.68 13.53 2.70
CA LEU A 17 -18.65 12.50 2.39
C LEU A 17 -18.75 12.42 0.87
N PHE A 18 -18.19 11.35 0.30
CA PHE A 18 -18.38 10.98 -1.09
C PHE A 18 -19.88 10.75 -1.36
N THR A 19 -20.60 11.78 -1.81
CA THR A 19 -21.94 11.61 -2.37
C THR A 19 -21.92 11.97 -3.86
N ALA A 20 -21.15 11.22 -4.63
CA ALA A 20 -21.42 11.05 -6.04
C ALA A 20 -22.14 9.72 -6.21
N VAL A 21 -23.32 9.75 -6.85
CA VAL A 21 -24.02 8.53 -7.27
C VAL A 21 -23.19 7.91 -8.39
N PHE A 22 -22.23 7.07 -8.04
CA PHE A 22 -21.48 6.29 -9.01
C PHE A 22 -22.41 5.19 -9.54
N ASN A 23 -22.77 5.26 -10.83
CA ASN A 23 -23.09 4.04 -11.56
C ASN A 23 -21.90 3.10 -11.36
N GLN A 24 -22.14 1.88 -10.86
CA GLN A 24 -21.09 0.88 -10.65
C GLN A 24 -20.34 0.64 -11.97
N ALA A 25 -19.20 1.31 -12.16
CA ALA A 25 -18.29 1.00 -13.24
C ALA A 25 -17.61 -0.32 -12.87
N PHE A 26 -17.84 -1.37 -13.67
CA PHE A 26 -17.04 -2.58 -13.60
C PHE A 26 -15.55 -2.26 -13.79
N ALA A 27 -14.67 -3.08 -13.22
CA ALA A 27 -13.26 -3.01 -13.59
C ALA A 27 -13.11 -3.24 -15.11
N PHE A 28 -12.38 -2.38 -15.80
CA PHE A 28 -12.10 -2.52 -17.23
C PHE A 28 -10.62 -2.26 -17.53
N GLY A 29 -10.20 -2.67 -18.72
CA GLY A 29 -8.84 -2.50 -19.21
C GLY A 29 -8.02 -3.79 -19.20
N PRO A 30 -6.77 -3.75 -19.67
CA PRO A 30 -6.11 -2.57 -20.25
C PRO A 30 -6.78 -2.12 -21.57
N VAL A 31 -6.96 -0.82 -21.76
CA VAL A 31 -7.41 -0.20 -23.03
C VAL A 31 -6.32 0.73 -23.56
N THR A 32 -6.21 0.81 -24.89
CA THR A 32 -5.35 1.80 -25.55
C THR A 32 -6.11 3.12 -25.65
N LEU A 33 -5.68 4.13 -24.88
CA LEU A 33 -6.19 5.49 -24.98
C LEU A 33 -5.67 6.19 -26.24
N TRP A 34 -4.37 6.01 -26.51
CA TRP A 34 -3.69 6.56 -27.69
C TRP A 34 -2.63 5.58 -28.19
N GLY A 35 -2.57 5.39 -29.50
CA GLY A 35 -1.62 4.47 -30.15
C GLY A 35 -0.47 5.21 -30.82
N SER A 36 0.75 4.73 -30.60
CA SER A 36 1.95 5.18 -31.28
C SER A 36 1.97 4.80 -32.76
N SER A 37 2.84 5.45 -33.52
CA SER A 37 3.11 5.14 -34.92
C SER A 37 4.62 5.02 -35.14
N ALA A 38 5.06 4.75 -36.39
CA ALA A 38 6.50 4.75 -36.71
C ALA A 38 7.19 6.10 -36.45
N THR A 39 6.43 7.21 -36.41
CA THR A 39 6.97 8.56 -36.24
C THR A 39 6.49 9.25 -34.96
N GLN A 40 5.59 8.65 -34.19
CA GLN A 40 5.05 9.27 -32.98
C GLN A 40 5.15 8.34 -31.76
N SER A 41 5.56 8.89 -30.62
CA SER A 41 5.66 8.19 -29.33
C SER A 41 5.06 9.01 -28.21
N ALA A 42 4.47 8.34 -27.22
CA ALA A 42 4.03 8.99 -25.99
C ALA A 42 5.04 8.82 -24.84
N SER A 43 5.05 9.77 -23.92
CA SER A 43 5.69 9.69 -22.60
C SER A 43 4.86 10.40 -21.54
N TYR A 44 5.13 10.12 -20.27
CA TYR A 44 4.62 10.87 -19.11
C TYR A 44 3.09 11.05 -19.08
N ALA A 45 2.36 9.94 -19.26
CA ALA A 45 0.90 9.98 -19.23
C ALA A 45 0.39 10.36 -17.83
N ARG A 46 -0.58 11.28 -17.77
CA ARG A 46 -1.27 11.74 -16.56
C ARG A 46 -2.77 11.73 -16.77
N ALA A 47 -3.50 11.54 -15.68
CA ALA A 47 -4.94 11.68 -15.68
C ALA A 47 -5.44 12.30 -14.38
N LEU A 48 -6.65 12.83 -14.42
CA LEU A 48 -7.41 13.24 -13.25
C LEU A 48 -8.89 12.90 -13.44
N ILE A 49 -9.62 12.92 -12.33
CA ILE A 49 -11.08 12.90 -12.29
C ILE A 49 -11.55 14.23 -11.67
N LEU A 50 -12.49 14.93 -12.33
CA LEU A 50 -12.99 16.21 -11.82
C LEU A 50 -13.81 15.99 -10.56
N GLN A 51 -13.51 16.79 -9.54
CA GLN A 51 -14.20 16.80 -8.24
C GLN A 51 -14.75 18.19 -7.90
N ASN A 52 -14.31 19.23 -8.61
CA ASN A 52 -14.51 20.63 -8.24
C ASN A 52 -15.11 21.48 -9.36
N SER A 53 -15.69 20.84 -10.37
CA SER A 53 -16.24 21.45 -11.59
C SER A 53 -17.77 21.33 -11.69
N GLY A 54 -18.46 21.16 -10.56
CA GLY A 54 -19.92 21.21 -10.49
C GLY A 54 -20.59 20.06 -11.24
N ALA A 55 -21.38 20.38 -12.28
CA ALA A 55 -22.12 19.40 -13.08
C ALA A 55 -21.21 18.43 -13.85
N ASP A 56 -19.94 18.80 -14.04
CA ASP A 56 -18.94 18.01 -14.75
C ASP A 56 -18.14 17.06 -13.83
N ASN A 57 -18.42 17.08 -12.52
CA ASN A 57 -17.79 16.16 -11.57
C ASN A 57 -17.98 14.69 -12.00
N GLY A 58 -16.90 13.92 -11.88
CA GLY A 58 -16.84 12.53 -12.34
C GLY A 58 -16.37 12.34 -13.78
N LYS A 59 -16.30 13.39 -14.61
CA LYS A 59 -15.59 13.33 -15.89
C LYS A 59 -14.09 13.13 -15.64
N MET A 60 -13.46 12.37 -16.52
CA MET A 60 -12.01 12.13 -16.45
C MET A 60 -11.30 12.85 -17.58
N TYR A 61 -10.10 13.34 -17.29
CA TYR A 61 -9.22 13.97 -18.27
C TYR A 61 -7.86 13.30 -18.25
N ALA A 62 -7.24 13.19 -19.41
CA ALA A 62 -5.90 12.64 -19.56
C ALA A 62 -5.06 13.47 -20.52
N THR A 63 -3.76 13.44 -20.29
CA THR A 63 -2.76 14.03 -21.18
C THR A 63 -1.51 13.16 -21.19
N HIS A 64 -0.66 13.38 -22.17
CA HIS A 64 0.66 12.76 -22.29
C HIS A 64 1.51 13.63 -23.20
N GLU A 65 2.82 13.49 -23.13
CA GLU A 65 3.71 14.06 -24.14
C GLU A 65 3.52 13.31 -25.45
N THR A 66 3.48 14.01 -26.58
CA THR A 66 3.47 13.42 -27.92
C THR A 66 4.69 13.86 -28.71
N TRP A 67 5.70 12.99 -28.76
CA TRP A 67 6.94 13.21 -29.50
C TRP A 67 6.78 12.78 -30.96
N THR A 68 7.11 13.66 -31.90
CA THR A 68 7.10 13.34 -33.35
C THR A 68 8.51 13.42 -33.93
N ALA A 69 8.92 12.38 -34.66
CA ALA A 69 10.20 12.35 -35.36
C ALA A 69 10.34 13.55 -36.31
N ASN A 70 11.50 14.20 -36.30
CA ASN A 70 11.82 15.34 -37.17
C ASN A 70 10.94 16.59 -36.97
N GLN A 71 10.29 16.76 -35.80
CA GLN A 71 9.61 18.03 -35.46
C GLN A 71 10.61 19.18 -35.55
N LEU A 72 10.36 20.18 -36.42
CA LEU A 72 11.20 21.38 -36.58
C LEU A 72 10.48 22.63 -36.04
N PRO A 73 11.22 23.62 -35.49
CA PRO A 73 12.68 23.64 -35.32
C PRO A 73 13.14 22.64 -34.26
N HIS A 74 14.05 21.75 -34.63
CA HIS A 74 14.17 20.49 -33.90
C HIS A 74 14.95 20.65 -32.61
N PRO A 75 14.40 20.11 -31.52
CA PRO A 75 13.05 19.57 -31.43
C PRO A 75 12.12 20.61 -30.83
N ALA A 76 11.16 21.12 -31.60
CA ALA A 76 10.02 21.84 -31.07
C ALA A 76 9.33 20.82 -30.18
N GLY A 77 9.25 21.10 -28.89
CA GLY A 77 8.92 20.06 -27.94
C GLY A 77 7.49 19.52 -28.13
N PRO A 78 7.16 18.41 -27.45
CA PRO A 78 5.92 17.68 -27.67
C PRO A 78 4.70 18.55 -27.38
N ASN A 79 3.60 18.20 -28.04
CA ASN A 79 2.30 18.72 -27.67
C ASN A 79 1.72 17.85 -26.55
N PHE A 80 0.89 18.49 -25.71
CA PHE A 80 0.13 17.87 -24.64
C PHE A 80 -1.35 17.82 -25.04
N PRO A 81 -1.79 16.82 -25.82
CA PRO A 81 -3.21 16.63 -26.11
C PRO A 81 -4.01 16.43 -24.82
N ILE A 82 -5.23 16.98 -24.80
CA ILE A 82 -6.18 16.81 -23.70
C ILE A 82 -7.31 15.92 -24.17
N TYR A 83 -7.49 14.80 -23.49
CA TYR A 83 -8.55 13.84 -23.73
C TYR A 83 -9.60 13.90 -22.62
N GLU A 84 -10.87 13.79 -22.98
CA GLU A 84 -12.01 13.71 -22.07
C GLU A 84 -12.64 12.31 -22.13
N SER A 85 -13.06 11.80 -20.97
CA SER A 85 -13.89 10.61 -20.83
C SER A 85 -15.09 10.89 -19.94
N THR A 86 -16.27 10.46 -20.40
CA THR A 86 -17.55 10.59 -19.68
C THR A 86 -18.09 9.25 -19.19
N ASN A 87 -17.33 8.16 -19.34
CA ASN A 87 -17.75 6.79 -19.00
C ASN A 87 -16.73 6.07 -18.11
N GLY A 88 -16.07 6.82 -17.23
CA GLY A 88 -15.10 6.29 -16.27
C GLY A 88 -13.77 5.86 -16.89
N GLY A 89 -13.39 6.41 -18.04
CA GLY A 89 -12.10 6.17 -18.68
C GLY A 89 -12.08 5.02 -19.70
N GLN A 90 -13.23 4.47 -20.08
CA GLN A 90 -13.31 3.40 -21.09
C GLN A 90 -13.10 3.95 -22.50
N ASN A 91 -13.70 5.10 -22.82
CA ASN A 91 -13.57 5.78 -24.10
C ASN A 91 -13.06 7.20 -23.89
N TRP A 92 -12.24 7.66 -24.83
CA TRP A 92 -11.57 8.96 -24.76
C TRP A 92 -11.75 9.73 -26.06
N THR A 93 -12.01 11.04 -25.94
CA THR A 93 -12.10 11.97 -27.09
C THR A 93 -11.15 13.13 -26.85
N LYS A 94 -10.34 13.47 -27.85
CA LYS A 94 -9.49 14.67 -27.77
C LYS A 94 -10.37 15.92 -27.80
N VAL A 95 -10.24 16.79 -26.80
CA VAL A 95 -11.04 18.02 -26.64
C VAL A 95 -10.21 19.30 -26.70
N GLY A 96 -8.90 19.19 -26.53
CA GLY A 96 -7.98 20.33 -26.58
C GLY A 96 -6.53 19.88 -26.68
N GLU A 97 -5.62 20.83 -26.63
CA GLU A 97 -4.17 20.61 -26.69
C GLU A 97 -3.45 21.80 -26.09
N VAL A 98 -2.35 21.54 -25.36
CA VAL A 98 -1.35 22.55 -25.00
C VAL A 98 -0.13 22.32 -25.87
N ALA A 99 0.12 23.24 -26.78
CA ALA A 99 1.36 23.37 -27.54
C ALA A 99 2.12 24.61 -27.04
N ASP A 100 3.19 25.03 -27.72
CA ASP A 100 3.95 26.26 -27.40
C ASP A 100 3.11 27.54 -27.62
N ILE A 101 2.15 27.78 -26.73
CA ILE A 101 1.22 28.92 -26.74
C ILE A 101 1.83 30.17 -26.09
N HIS A 102 3.01 30.05 -25.46
CA HIS A 102 3.88 31.15 -25.02
C HIS A 102 5.12 31.17 -25.94
N PRO A 103 5.06 31.87 -27.10
CA PRO A 103 5.96 31.62 -28.21
C PRO A 103 7.45 31.73 -27.86
N GLY A 104 8.21 30.68 -28.18
CA GLY A 104 9.67 30.66 -27.98
C GLY A 104 10.11 30.02 -26.66
N GLU A 105 9.18 29.55 -25.82
CA GLU A 105 9.50 28.83 -24.58
C GLU A 105 9.73 27.34 -24.79
N GLY A 106 9.20 26.75 -25.86
CA GLY A 106 9.52 25.37 -26.22
C GLY A 106 9.15 24.35 -25.13
N LEU A 107 7.84 24.23 -24.86
CA LEU A 107 7.31 23.21 -23.95
C LEU A 107 7.85 21.82 -24.26
N ARG A 108 8.41 21.15 -23.26
CA ARG A 108 9.24 19.97 -23.46
C ARG A 108 8.70 18.74 -22.76
N GLU A 109 8.65 18.71 -21.43
CA GLU A 109 8.54 17.44 -20.69
C GLU A 109 7.75 17.58 -19.39
N HIS A 110 7.41 16.43 -18.80
CA HIS A 110 6.93 16.22 -17.44
C HIS A 110 5.61 16.91 -17.07
N GLY A 111 4.66 16.93 -18.03
CA GLY A 111 3.37 17.54 -17.82
C GLY A 111 2.61 16.95 -16.62
N PHE A 112 2.11 17.81 -15.72
CA PHE A 112 1.26 17.45 -14.59
C PHE A 112 -0.09 18.16 -14.66
N LEU A 113 -1.16 17.38 -14.85
CA LEU A 113 -2.53 17.86 -14.97
C LEU A 113 -3.20 17.91 -13.59
N TYR A 114 -3.78 19.06 -13.22
CA TYR A 114 -4.36 19.28 -11.89
C TYR A 114 -5.67 20.07 -11.95
N GLU A 115 -6.60 19.82 -11.03
CA GLU A 115 -7.84 20.60 -10.87
C GLU A 115 -7.78 21.37 -9.55
N LEU A 116 -8.05 22.68 -9.58
CA LEU A 116 -8.05 23.48 -8.35
C LEU A 116 -9.23 23.12 -7.43
N PRO A 117 -8.98 22.65 -6.18
CA PRO A 117 -10.05 22.33 -5.23
C PRO A 117 -10.68 23.57 -4.56
N GLN A 118 -10.02 24.73 -4.69
CA GLN A 118 -10.45 26.03 -4.19
C GLN A 118 -9.90 27.13 -5.10
N GLN A 119 -10.39 28.36 -4.94
CA GLN A 119 -9.85 29.51 -5.65
C GLN A 119 -8.40 29.79 -5.25
N ILE A 120 -7.53 30.06 -6.23
CA ILE A 120 -6.15 30.53 -6.05
C ILE A 120 -5.98 31.81 -6.86
N GLY A 121 -5.75 32.94 -6.19
CA GLY A 121 -5.73 34.25 -6.83
C GLY A 121 -7.01 34.51 -7.64
N ASN A 122 -6.83 34.78 -8.94
CA ASN A 122 -7.93 35.00 -9.89
C ASN A 122 -8.38 33.72 -10.61
N MET A 123 -7.87 32.56 -10.23
CA MET A 123 -8.28 31.26 -10.79
C MET A 123 -9.35 30.64 -9.90
N PRO A 124 -10.60 30.53 -10.39
CA PRO A 124 -11.69 29.93 -9.61
C PRO A 124 -11.44 28.46 -9.23
N LYS A 125 -12.19 27.98 -8.24
CA LYS A 125 -12.33 26.55 -7.98
C LYS A 125 -12.80 25.83 -9.27
N GLY A 126 -12.21 24.68 -9.59
CA GLY A 126 -12.49 23.92 -10.81
C GLY A 126 -11.66 24.33 -12.03
N THR A 127 -10.84 25.39 -11.96
CA THR A 127 -9.85 25.67 -13.01
C THR A 127 -8.89 24.49 -13.15
N MET A 128 -8.72 24.03 -14.40
CA MET A 128 -7.72 23.01 -14.74
C MET A 128 -6.37 23.69 -14.95
N LEU A 129 -5.31 23.07 -14.44
CA LEU A 129 -3.93 23.51 -14.53
C LEU A 129 -3.09 22.44 -15.22
N LEU A 130 -2.06 22.89 -15.93
CA LEU A 130 -1.01 22.05 -16.48
C LEU A 130 0.32 22.71 -16.14
N ALA A 131 1.14 22.04 -15.32
CA ALA A 131 2.53 22.42 -15.10
C ALA A 131 3.45 21.59 -15.99
N VAL A 132 4.40 22.21 -16.67
CA VAL A 132 5.27 21.56 -17.68
C VAL A 132 6.68 22.14 -17.60
N ASN A 133 7.69 21.31 -17.91
CA ASN A 133 9.04 21.79 -18.17
C ASN A 133 9.14 22.42 -19.57
N ALA A 134 9.62 23.67 -19.66
CA ALA A 134 9.78 24.44 -20.90
C ALA A 134 11.23 24.86 -21.13
N PHE A 135 11.75 24.73 -22.35
CA PHE A 135 13.18 24.88 -22.68
C PHE A 135 13.42 26.05 -23.68
N PRO A 136 13.25 27.34 -23.27
CA PRO A 136 13.21 28.51 -24.15
C PRO A 136 14.47 28.79 -24.97
N GLN A 137 15.62 28.33 -24.51
CA GLN A 137 16.92 28.54 -25.15
C GLN A 137 17.55 27.21 -25.52
N GLY A 138 16.71 26.27 -25.95
CA GLY A 138 17.08 24.86 -25.98
C GLY A 138 17.40 24.36 -24.58
N GLU A 139 18.28 23.37 -24.47
CA GLU A 139 18.63 22.74 -23.18
C GLU A 139 19.48 23.64 -22.26
N LEU A 140 19.65 24.92 -22.57
CA LEU A 140 20.42 25.89 -21.77
C LEU A 140 19.62 26.55 -20.64
N VAL A 141 18.29 26.58 -20.75
CA VAL A 141 17.39 27.15 -19.74
C VAL A 141 16.23 26.19 -19.55
N HIS A 142 15.96 25.83 -18.30
CA HIS A 142 14.93 24.87 -17.93
C HIS A 142 13.91 25.58 -17.05
N ASN A 143 12.78 25.95 -17.62
CA ASN A 143 11.69 26.56 -16.87
C ASN A 143 10.69 25.49 -16.42
N ILE A 144 10.00 25.75 -15.30
CA ILE A 144 8.73 25.11 -14.98
C ILE A 144 7.65 26.17 -15.18
N GLU A 145 6.76 25.95 -16.15
CA GLU A 145 5.69 26.87 -16.50
C GLU A 145 4.33 26.36 -16.07
N LEU A 146 3.39 27.29 -15.83
CA LEU A 146 2.02 27.01 -15.45
C LEU A 146 1.04 27.52 -16.52
N TYR A 147 0.12 26.64 -16.91
CA TYR A 147 -0.97 26.92 -17.83
C TYR A 147 -2.31 26.65 -17.16
N LYS A 148 -3.36 27.36 -17.58
CA LYS A 148 -4.72 27.16 -17.08
C LYS A 148 -5.77 27.04 -18.17
N SER A 149 -6.83 26.31 -17.87
CA SER A 149 -8.07 26.25 -18.64
C SER A 149 -9.29 26.48 -17.73
N ASN A 150 -10.21 27.33 -18.19
CA ASN A 150 -11.48 27.61 -17.52
C ASN A 150 -12.69 26.99 -18.25
N ASN A 151 -12.46 26.19 -19.28
CA ASN A 151 -13.51 25.57 -20.10
C ASN A 151 -13.27 24.07 -20.31
N LEU A 152 -12.82 23.42 -19.23
CA LEU A 152 -12.59 21.98 -19.13
C LEU A 152 -11.60 21.48 -20.19
N GLY A 153 -10.45 22.15 -20.30
CA GLY A 153 -9.31 21.71 -21.10
C GLY A 153 -9.42 21.98 -22.61
N ARG A 154 -10.42 22.74 -23.07
CA ARG A 154 -10.60 23.10 -24.49
C ARG A 154 -9.61 24.18 -24.94
N ASP A 155 -9.53 25.26 -24.16
CA ASP A 155 -8.59 26.36 -24.39
C ASP A 155 -7.66 26.53 -23.19
N TRP A 156 -6.41 26.89 -23.47
CA TRP A 156 -5.36 27.06 -22.47
C TRP A 156 -4.70 28.42 -22.58
N THR A 157 -4.31 28.98 -21.44
CA THR A 157 -3.60 30.25 -21.35
C THR A 157 -2.42 30.13 -20.39
N TYR A 158 -1.30 30.74 -20.75
CA TYR A 158 -0.14 30.85 -19.88
C TYR A 158 -0.49 31.67 -18.63
N VAL A 159 0.00 31.21 -17.47
CA VAL A 159 -0.19 31.87 -16.17
C VAL A 159 1.11 32.54 -15.71
N GLY A 160 2.23 31.81 -15.77
CA GLY A 160 3.51 32.29 -15.28
C GLY A 160 4.55 31.17 -15.18
N THR A 161 5.81 31.57 -14.99
CA THR A 161 6.93 30.67 -14.71
C THR A 161 7.05 30.47 -13.20
N ILE A 162 6.94 29.21 -12.76
CA ILE A 162 7.04 28.80 -11.35
C ILE A 162 8.49 28.88 -10.88
N ALA A 163 9.42 28.35 -11.67
CA ALA A 163 10.85 28.30 -11.38
C ALA A 163 11.67 28.32 -12.67
N SER A 164 12.93 28.75 -12.56
CA SER A 164 13.88 28.83 -13.68
C SER A 164 15.22 28.22 -13.28
N GLY A 165 15.59 27.19 -14.05
CA GLY A 165 16.82 26.43 -14.01
C GLY A 165 17.84 26.89 -15.06
N GLY A 166 19.06 26.36 -14.96
CA GLY A 166 20.13 26.52 -15.94
C GLY A 166 20.19 25.34 -16.92
N ALA A 167 21.37 25.12 -17.52
CA ALA A 167 21.54 24.15 -18.59
C ALA A 167 21.53 22.70 -18.11
N TYR A 168 21.05 21.79 -18.97
CA TYR A 168 21.28 20.36 -18.77
C TYR A 168 22.74 20.04 -19.11
N GLY A 169 23.48 19.53 -18.13
CA GLY A 169 24.91 19.22 -18.27
C GLY A 169 25.21 17.91 -19.03
N GLY A 170 24.20 17.18 -19.51
CA GLY A 170 24.39 15.94 -20.25
C GLY A 170 24.75 14.72 -19.39
N GLY A 171 24.56 14.77 -18.08
CA GLY A 171 24.87 13.66 -17.17
C GLY A 171 24.32 13.82 -15.75
N MET A 172 24.43 12.75 -14.95
CA MET A 172 24.01 12.70 -13.54
C MET A 172 25.09 13.31 -12.61
N ASN A 173 25.46 14.57 -12.82
CA ASN A 173 26.54 15.24 -12.10
C ASN A 173 26.18 16.70 -11.75
N TRP A 174 27.04 17.36 -10.97
CA TRP A 174 26.90 18.75 -10.51
C TRP A 174 27.03 19.81 -11.63
N GLU A 175 27.34 19.41 -12.86
CA GLU A 175 27.44 20.34 -14.00
C GLU A 175 26.06 20.63 -14.62
N SER A 176 25.05 19.81 -14.30
CA SER A 176 23.67 20.07 -14.65
C SER A 176 23.06 21.08 -13.69
N GLN A 177 22.30 22.04 -14.23
CA GLN A 177 21.55 23.03 -13.47
C GLN A 177 20.05 22.96 -13.78
N GLY A 178 19.59 21.81 -14.30
CA GLY A 178 18.20 21.59 -14.67
C GLY A 178 17.26 21.55 -13.48
N ILE A 179 15.98 21.85 -13.74
CA ILE A 179 14.87 21.64 -12.81
C ILE A 179 13.83 20.76 -13.49
N TRP A 180 13.21 19.85 -12.75
CA TRP A 180 12.51 18.72 -13.36
C TRP A 180 11.22 18.37 -12.62
N GLU A 181 10.22 17.92 -13.38
CA GLU A 181 9.09 17.11 -12.90
C GLU A 181 8.20 17.81 -11.88
N PRO A 182 7.47 18.85 -12.32
CA PRO A 182 6.58 19.56 -11.43
C PRO A 182 5.44 18.67 -10.93
N PHE A 183 5.16 18.77 -9.63
CA PHE A 183 3.97 18.18 -9.00
C PHE A 183 3.22 19.25 -8.22
N LEU A 184 1.95 19.46 -8.56
CA LEU A 184 1.11 20.50 -7.95
C LEU A 184 0.29 19.93 -6.79
N LEU A 185 0.17 20.72 -5.72
CA LEU A 185 -0.72 20.44 -4.59
C LEU A 185 -1.30 21.74 -4.06
N VAL A 186 -2.60 21.79 -3.80
CA VAL A 186 -3.20 22.89 -3.04
C VAL A 186 -3.31 22.52 -1.57
N ALA A 187 -2.69 23.33 -0.71
CA ALA A 187 -2.74 23.18 0.75
C ALA A 187 -2.63 24.54 1.43
N GLY A 188 -3.29 24.70 2.59
CA GLY A 188 -3.19 25.94 3.39
C GLY A 188 -3.63 27.22 2.66
N GLY A 189 -4.50 27.12 1.64
CA GLY A 189 -4.91 28.27 0.82
C GLY A 189 -3.92 28.66 -0.28
N LYS A 190 -2.87 27.87 -0.51
CA LYS A 190 -1.82 28.12 -1.50
C LYS A 190 -1.74 26.98 -2.52
N LEU A 191 -1.22 27.31 -3.70
CA LEU A 191 -0.72 26.34 -4.67
C LEU A 191 0.76 26.10 -4.39
N LEU A 192 1.13 24.84 -4.18
CA LEU A 192 2.50 24.37 -4.02
C LEU A 192 2.93 23.66 -5.30
N CYS A 193 4.19 23.82 -5.66
CA CYS A 193 4.85 23.06 -6.73
C CYS A 193 6.10 22.41 -6.18
N PHE A 194 6.12 21.09 -6.12
CA PHE A 194 7.30 20.27 -5.81
C PHE A 194 8.01 19.92 -7.10
N TYR A 195 9.33 19.90 -7.10
CA TYR A 195 10.15 19.55 -8.26
C TYR A 195 11.55 19.13 -7.84
N ALA A 196 12.29 18.50 -8.75
CA ALA A 196 13.70 18.17 -8.55
C ALA A 196 14.60 19.31 -9.05
N ASP A 197 15.66 19.63 -8.30
CA ASP A 197 16.51 20.80 -8.53
C ASP A 197 17.99 20.41 -8.50
N GLU A 198 18.74 20.74 -9.56
CA GLU A 198 20.17 20.45 -9.70
C GLU A 198 21.05 21.71 -9.59
N GLN A 199 20.49 22.86 -9.24
CA GLN A 199 21.22 24.13 -9.26
C GLN A 199 22.21 24.30 -8.10
N ASP A 200 22.14 23.47 -7.06
CA ASP A 200 23.05 23.55 -5.92
C ASP A 200 24.37 22.82 -6.19
N ALA A 201 25.48 23.57 -6.08
CA ALA A 201 26.82 23.06 -6.40
C ALA A 201 27.34 21.94 -5.45
N ASN A 202 26.68 21.68 -4.32
CA ASN A 202 27.09 20.65 -3.37
C ASN A 202 26.23 19.38 -3.46
N HIS A 203 25.22 19.37 -4.33
CA HIS A 203 24.26 18.28 -4.45
C HIS A 203 24.08 17.89 -5.91
N ASN A 204 24.02 16.59 -6.18
CA ASN A 204 23.74 16.13 -7.55
C ASN A 204 22.28 16.37 -7.95
N GLN A 205 21.36 16.38 -7.00
CA GLN A 205 19.95 16.76 -7.15
C GLN A 205 19.33 16.96 -5.76
N MET A 206 18.25 17.73 -5.66
CA MET A 206 17.47 17.94 -4.44
C MET A 206 15.98 17.84 -4.75
N ILE A 207 15.17 17.51 -3.73
CA ILE A 207 13.73 17.79 -3.76
C ILE A 207 13.49 19.14 -3.12
N VAL A 208 12.75 19.99 -3.82
CA VAL A 208 12.40 21.33 -3.38
C VAL A 208 10.94 21.64 -3.67
N HIS A 209 10.43 22.70 -3.04
CA HIS A 209 9.15 23.28 -3.44
C HIS A 209 9.14 24.81 -3.41
N ARG A 210 8.15 25.37 -4.12
CA ARG A 210 7.72 26.76 -4.02
C ARG A 210 6.23 26.82 -3.76
N SER A 211 5.76 27.87 -3.09
CA SER A 211 4.33 28.10 -2.83
C SER A 211 3.86 29.47 -3.30
N SER A 212 2.58 29.57 -3.66
CA SER A 212 1.96 30.80 -4.14
C SER A 212 0.51 30.91 -3.67
N ALA A 213 0.10 32.10 -3.24
CA ALA A 213 -1.29 32.39 -2.88
C ALA A 213 -2.16 32.77 -4.09
N ASP A 214 -1.54 33.16 -5.21
CA ASP A 214 -2.22 33.64 -6.42
C ASP A 214 -1.89 32.85 -7.69
N GLY A 215 -0.93 31.92 -7.61
CA GLY A 215 -0.43 31.11 -8.72
C GLY A 215 0.51 31.84 -9.67
N VAL A 216 0.87 33.10 -9.38
CA VAL A 216 1.70 33.97 -10.23
C VAL A 216 2.96 34.40 -9.50
N ILE A 217 2.84 34.85 -8.24
CA ILE A 217 3.97 35.25 -7.41
C ILE A 217 4.35 34.07 -6.53
N TRP A 218 5.54 33.52 -6.76
CA TRP A 218 6.03 32.34 -6.07
C TRP A 218 7.05 32.69 -4.99
N SER A 219 6.99 31.97 -3.87
CA SER A 219 7.95 32.06 -2.76
C SER A 219 9.39 31.82 -3.23
N GLN A 220 10.37 32.04 -2.36
CA GLN A 220 11.70 31.47 -2.57
C GLN A 220 11.63 29.93 -2.56
N THR A 221 12.59 29.28 -3.21
CA THR A 221 12.75 27.82 -3.21
C THR A 221 13.05 27.34 -1.80
N LYS A 222 12.29 26.34 -1.33
CA LYS A 222 12.51 25.65 -0.08
C LYS A 222 13.02 24.24 -0.35
N VAL A 223 14.12 23.86 0.30
CA VAL A 223 14.70 22.52 0.21
C VAL A 223 13.99 21.56 1.16
N ASP A 224 13.60 20.39 0.65
CA ASP A 224 12.93 19.34 1.42
C ASP A 224 13.80 18.09 1.62
N VAL A 225 14.64 17.78 0.63
CA VAL A 225 15.58 16.63 0.65
C VAL A 225 16.84 16.97 -0.13
N ALA A 226 18.02 16.81 0.49
CA ALA A 226 19.32 17.08 -0.11
C ALA A 226 20.37 16.08 0.44
N LEU A 227 20.91 15.20 -0.43
CA LEU A 227 21.62 13.98 -0.03
C LEU A 227 23.03 13.86 -0.66
N GLY A 228 23.79 14.96 -0.69
CA GLY A 228 25.10 15.05 -1.34
C GLY A 228 25.10 14.51 -2.78
N ASN A 229 25.85 13.44 -3.03
CA ASN A 229 26.00 12.84 -4.36
C ASN A 229 24.80 11.96 -4.79
N SER A 230 23.87 11.66 -3.89
CA SER A 230 22.63 10.95 -4.24
C SER A 230 21.67 11.91 -4.94
N ARG A 231 20.79 11.36 -5.78
CA ARG A 231 19.89 12.14 -6.63
C ARG A 231 18.43 11.85 -6.29
N PRO A 232 17.89 12.53 -5.25
CA PRO A 232 16.47 12.44 -4.97
C PRO A 232 15.67 13.19 -6.06
N GLY A 233 14.67 12.54 -6.66
CA GLY A 233 13.93 13.07 -7.82
C GLY A 233 12.47 12.61 -7.90
N MET A 234 11.76 13.06 -8.94
CA MET A 234 10.36 12.71 -9.23
C MET A 234 9.39 12.87 -8.04
N PRO A 235 9.34 14.04 -7.36
CA PRO A 235 8.53 14.17 -6.15
C PRO A 235 7.03 14.06 -6.46
N THR A 236 6.33 13.23 -5.70
CA THR A 236 4.86 13.18 -5.70
C THR A 236 4.33 13.26 -4.28
N VAL A 237 3.17 13.89 -4.09
CA VAL A 237 2.61 14.14 -2.76
C VAL A 237 1.14 13.73 -2.70
N THR A 238 0.74 13.05 -1.62
CA THR A 238 -0.67 12.79 -1.33
C THR A 238 -1.03 13.21 0.09
N GLN A 239 -2.24 13.73 0.28
CA GLN A 239 -2.83 13.90 1.61
C GLN A 239 -3.55 12.60 1.99
N MET A 240 -3.28 12.11 3.19
CA MET A 240 -3.87 10.89 3.72
C MET A 240 -5.10 11.18 4.58
N GLY A 241 -5.91 10.16 4.86
CA GLY A 241 -7.15 10.28 5.64
C GLY A 241 -6.98 10.78 7.09
N ASN A 242 -5.78 10.67 7.66
CA ASN A 242 -5.46 11.23 8.97
C ASN A 242 -5.08 12.73 8.94
N GLY A 243 -5.16 13.37 7.77
CA GLY A 243 -4.83 14.78 7.55
C GLY A 243 -3.35 15.06 7.30
N GLN A 244 -2.46 14.07 7.47
CA GLN A 244 -1.04 14.18 7.16
C GLN A 244 -0.78 14.06 5.67
N TYR A 245 0.42 14.44 5.25
CA TYR A 245 0.90 14.39 3.88
C TYR A 245 2.06 13.41 3.78
N MET A 246 2.12 12.68 2.67
CA MET A 246 3.25 11.83 2.31
C MET A 246 3.89 12.37 1.03
N LEU A 247 5.18 12.72 1.12
CA LEU A 247 6.05 13.07 0.00
C LEU A 247 6.85 11.83 -0.37
N VAL A 248 6.74 11.38 -1.62
CA VAL A 248 7.44 10.21 -2.17
C VAL A 248 8.36 10.64 -3.30
N TYR A 249 9.58 10.10 -3.32
CA TYR A 249 10.61 10.40 -4.32
C TYR A 249 11.51 9.18 -4.54
N GLU A 250 12.12 9.09 -5.71
CA GLU A 250 13.21 8.14 -5.94
C GLU A 250 14.51 8.70 -5.38
N ILE A 251 15.49 7.84 -5.12
CA ILE A 251 16.87 8.24 -4.88
C ILE A 251 17.78 7.45 -5.82
N VAL A 252 18.24 8.11 -6.88
CA VAL A 252 19.17 7.56 -7.87
C VAL A 252 20.61 7.64 -7.34
N ASN A 253 21.48 6.73 -7.76
CA ASN A 253 22.87 6.53 -7.27
C ASN A 253 22.99 5.99 -5.83
N MET A 254 21.89 5.45 -5.28
CA MET A 254 21.93 4.53 -4.14
C MET A 254 21.75 3.09 -4.65
N TYR A 255 22.22 2.09 -3.90
CA TYR A 255 22.04 0.68 -4.26
C TYR A 255 20.54 0.41 -4.52
N ASP A 256 20.19 -0.05 -5.73
CA ASP A 256 18.84 -0.35 -6.24
C ASP A 256 17.88 0.83 -6.58
N ASP A 257 18.36 2.08 -6.69
CA ASP A 257 17.55 3.27 -7.09
C ASP A 257 16.17 3.35 -6.37
N GLN A 258 16.24 3.41 -5.05
CA GLN A 258 15.14 3.10 -4.13
C GLN A 258 14.13 4.24 -4.00
N ILE A 259 12.86 3.89 -3.80
CA ILE A 259 11.81 4.86 -3.48
C ILE A 259 11.75 5.09 -1.97
N HIS A 260 11.79 6.35 -1.58
CA HIS A 260 11.71 6.82 -0.21
C HIS A 260 10.51 7.75 -0.03
N TYR A 261 10.13 7.96 1.23
CA TYR A 261 9.05 8.87 1.59
C TYR A 261 9.29 9.55 2.93
N LYS A 262 8.71 10.74 3.06
CA LYS A 262 8.57 11.48 4.32
C LYS A 262 7.10 11.69 4.63
N ILE A 263 6.77 11.78 5.91
CA ILE A 263 5.41 12.09 6.39
C ILE A 263 5.47 13.39 7.19
N SER A 264 4.54 14.31 6.93
CA SER A 264 4.42 15.58 7.64
C SER A 264 2.98 15.98 7.91
N ASN A 265 2.76 16.76 8.97
CA ASN A 265 1.49 17.45 9.22
C ASN A 265 1.37 18.75 8.40
N ASP A 266 2.48 19.22 7.83
CA ASP A 266 2.57 20.47 7.09
C ASP A 266 3.28 20.19 5.74
N PRO A 267 2.58 20.30 4.61
CA PRO A 267 3.16 20.02 3.30
C PRO A 267 4.18 21.09 2.88
N GLU A 268 4.27 22.23 3.58
CA GLU A 268 5.36 23.19 3.40
C GLU A 268 6.59 22.84 4.26
N ASN A 269 6.59 21.80 5.11
CA ASN A 269 7.71 21.47 6.00
C ASN A 269 7.94 19.96 6.19
N TRP A 270 9.06 19.45 5.68
CA TRP A 270 9.40 18.02 5.68
C TRP A 270 10.55 17.64 6.62
N GLY A 271 10.90 18.51 7.58
CA GLY A 271 11.91 18.22 8.61
C GLY A 271 13.34 18.39 8.13
N ASN A 272 14.25 17.53 8.60
CA ASN A 272 15.68 17.61 8.28
C ASN A 272 15.93 17.29 6.79
N THR A 273 16.62 18.17 6.08
CA THR A 273 16.88 18.03 4.64
C THR A 273 17.87 16.93 4.32
N THR A 274 18.80 16.62 5.23
CA THR A 274 19.80 15.54 5.04
C THR A 274 19.28 14.16 5.43
N ASP A 275 18.04 14.08 5.95
CA ASP A 275 17.36 12.82 6.22
C ASP A 275 16.73 12.31 4.92
N ALA A 276 17.11 11.10 4.50
CA ALA A 276 16.56 10.45 3.31
C ALA A 276 15.12 9.96 3.50
N GLY A 277 14.57 9.99 4.73
CA GLY A 277 13.24 9.51 5.03
C GLY A 277 13.16 7.99 5.13
N MET A 278 11.94 7.46 5.06
CA MET A 278 11.68 6.03 5.15
C MET A 278 11.72 5.38 3.77
N LYS A 279 12.30 4.19 3.68
CA LYS A 279 12.31 3.39 2.46
C LYS A 279 10.97 2.67 2.27
N VAL A 280 10.44 2.64 1.04
CA VAL A 280 9.31 1.75 0.69
C VAL A 280 9.82 0.31 0.68
N ASN A 281 9.34 -0.50 1.62
CA ASN A 281 9.79 -1.87 1.85
C ASN A 281 8.60 -2.83 1.85
N TYR A 282 8.72 -3.96 1.14
CA TYR A 282 7.69 -5.00 1.10
C TYR A 282 8.24 -6.41 1.29
N TYR A 283 7.33 -7.39 1.42
CA TYR A 283 7.62 -8.82 1.57
C TYR A 283 8.64 -9.30 0.52
N LYS A 284 9.75 -9.90 0.99
CA LYS A 284 10.85 -10.45 0.17
C LYS A 284 11.84 -9.42 -0.41
N GLY A 285 11.78 -8.15 0.03
CA GLY A 285 12.87 -7.19 -0.14
C GLY A 285 13.11 -6.66 -1.56
N GLN A 286 12.17 -6.81 -2.51
CA GLN A 286 12.29 -6.04 -3.75
C GLN A 286 11.93 -4.57 -3.48
N THR A 287 12.26 -3.70 -4.41
CA THR A 287 11.97 -2.27 -4.31
C THR A 287 11.14 -1.84 -5.52
N PRO A 288 10.19 -0.90 -5.36
CA PRO A 288 9.39 -0.40 -6.49
C PRO A 288 10.25 0.16 -7.63
N GLY A 289 11.42 0.72 -7.27
CA GLY A 289 12.51 1.14 -8.15
C GLY A 289 12.11 2.24 -9.14
N SER A 290 12.63 3.45 -8.93
CA SER A 290 12.46 4.63 -9.79
C SER A 290 11.02 5.10 -10.05
N GLN A 291 10.88 6.36 -10.50
CA GLN A 291 9.63 6.93 -11.04
C GLN A 291 8.38 6.73 -10.18
N PRO A 292 8.42 7.13 -8.89
CA PRO A 292 7.29 6.97 -7.99
C PRO A 292 6.07 7.79 -8.41
N TYR A 293 4.90 7.25 -8.08
CA TYR A 293 3.68 8.02 -7.97
C TYR A 293 2.88 7.54 -6.77
N VAL A 294 2.43 8.45 -5.92
CA VAL A 294 1.70 8.13 -4.68
C VAL A 294 0.28 8.68 -4.69
N VAL A 295 -0.65 7.87 -4.20
CA VAL A 295 -2.02 8.28 -3.88
C VAL A 295 -2.48 7.62 -2.60
N TRP A 296 -3.49 8.19 -1.96
CA TRP A 296 -4.22 7.54 -0.87
C TRP A 296 -5.68 7.35 -1.26
N VAL A 297 -6.25 6.20 -0.89
CA VAL A 297 -7.69 5.94 -1.01
C VAL A 297 -8.30 5.64 0.36
N PRO A 298 -9.57 6.03 0.62
CA PRO A 298 -10.24 5.74 1.89
C PRO A 298 -10.41 4.27 2.23
N GLY A 299 -10.48 3.42 1.23
CA GLY A 299 -10.77 2.01 1.41
C GLY A 299 -9.52 1.14 1.52
N GLY A 300 -9.76 -0.17 1.66
CA GLY A 300 -8.77 -1.22 1.86
C GLY A 300 -8.44 -1.50 3.33
N SER A 301 -8.53 -0.50 4.22
CA SER A 301 -8.35 -0.64 5.68
C SER A 301 -9.09 0.50 6.43
N PRO A 302 -9.17 0.53 7.79
CA PRO A 302 -9.75 1.67 8.52
C PRO A 302 -8.99 2.97 8.27
N ASN A 303 -7.68 2.84 8.07
CA ASN A 303 -6.76 3.94 7.85
C ASN A 303 -6.66 4.28 6.34
N GLY A 304 -7.50 3.65 5.51
CA GLY A 304 -7.38 3.65 4.06
C GLY A 304 -6.11 2.95 3.59
N THR A 305 -5.72 3.23 2.35
CA THR A 305 -4.56 2.60 1.72
C THR A 305 -3.74 3.66 1.00
N VAL A 306 -2.47 3.77 1.36
CA VAL A 306 -1.46 4.47 0.55
C VAL A 306 -1.00 3.52 -0.54
N ILE A 307 -1.05 3.96 -1.79
CA ILE A 307 -0.58 3.19 -2.94
C ILE A 307 0.55 3.94 -3.62
N ILE A 308 1.67 3.25 -3.82
CA ILE A 308 2.82 3.72 -4.60
C ILE A 308 2.98 2.83 -5.83
N SER A 309 3.16 3.42 -7.00
CA SER A 309 3.70 2.72 -8.18
C SER A 309 5.16 3.11 -8.40
N GLY A 310 5.95 2.20 -8.97
CA GLY A 310 7.33 2.47 -9.41
C GLY A 310 7.54 1.99 -10.85
N GLY A 311 8.50 2.61 -11.55
CA GLY A 311 8.75 2.36 -12.97
C GLY A 311 9.41 1.01 -13.28
N ARG A 312 10.10 0.41 -12.30
CA ARG A 312 10.81 -0.88 -12.46
C ARG A 312 9.99 -2.10 -12.02
N SER A 313 8.75 -1.90 -11.61
CA SER A 313 7.89 -2.97 -11.10
C SER A 313 6.57 -3.04 -11.85
N ASP A 314 6.09 -4.24 -12.13
CA ASP A 314 4.72 -4.50 -12.60
C ASP A 314 3.70 -4.48 -11.43
N LYS A 315 4.16 -4.20 -10.20
CA LYS A 315 3.32 -4.14 -9.00
C LYS A 315 2.95 -2.72 -8.60
N LEU A 316 1.89 -2.63 -7.81
CA LEU A 316 1.57 -1.54 -6.90
C LEU A 316 2.02 -1.92 -5.49
N PHE A 317 2.43 -0.93 -4.70
CA PHE A 317 2.92 -1.09 -3.33
C PHE A 317 1.93 -0.44 -2.39
N LEU A 318 1.32 -1.22 -1.51
CA LEU A 318 0.18 -0.81 -0.70
C LEU A 318 0.57 -0.77 0.77
N ASN A 319 0.33 0.35 1.45
CA ASN A 319 0.43 0.42 2.90
C ASN A 319 -0.92 0.80 3.49
N TYR A 320 -1.37 0.03 4.47
CA TYR A 320 -2.69 0.14 5.09
C TYR A 320 -2.67 0.93 6.40
N ASN A 321 -1.59 1.63 6.70
CA ASN A 321 -1.41 2.33 7.97
C ASN A 321 -0.62 3.62 7.80
N TYR A 322 -1.01 4.47 6.84
CA TYR A 322 -0.44 5.80 6.64
C TYR A 322 1.09 5.82 6.45
N GLY A 323 1.64 4.83 5.74
CA GLY A 323 3.07 4.63 5.57
C GLY A 323 3.78 3.98 6.77
N GLN A 324 3.09 3.70 7.88
CA GLN A 324 3.69 3.03 9.02
C GLN A 324 3.72 1.51 8.80
N GLY A 325 4.81 0.88 9.23
CA GLY A 325 4.98 -0.56 9.13
C GLY A 325 5.13 -1.04 7.68
N HIS A 326 4.49 -2.16 7.37
CA HIS A 326 4.76 -2.94 6.17
C HIS A 326 4.05 -2.41 4.90
N TRP A 327 4.71 -2.49 3.74
CA TRP A 327 4.06 -2.30 2.44
C TRP A 327 3.82 -3.65 1.77
N THR A 328 2.63 -3.97 1.30
CA THR A 328 2.38 -5.19 0.51
C THR A 328 2.44 -4.88 -0.98
N THR A 329 2.24 -5.89 -1.83
CA THR A 329 2.16 -5.68 -3.29
C THR A 329 0.89 -6.24 -3.90
N GLN A 330 0.47 -5.63 -5.00
CA GLN A 330 -0.64 -6.07 -5.84
C GLN A 330 -0.22 -5.97 -7.31
N ASP A 331 -0.69 -6.88 -8.16
CA ASP A 331 -0.50 -6.78 -9.61
C ASP A 331 -1.20 -5.54 -10.18
N SER A 332 -0.45 -4.77 -10.98
CA SER A 332 -1.01 -3.65 -11.72
C SER A 332 -1.58 -4.14 -13.05
N ILE A 333 -2.80 -3.69 -13.40
CA ILE A 333 -3.42 -4.00 -14.70
C ILE A 333 -2.63 -3.43 -15.88
N ILE A 334 -1.90 -2.33 -15.65
CA ILE A 334 -0.89 -1.78 -16.55
C ILE A 334 0.46 -2.14 -15.98
N THR A 335 1.24 -2.96 -16.69
CA THR A 335 2.51 -3.50 -16.20
C THR A 335 3.63 -2.47 -16.29
N LEU A 336 4.72 -2.73 -17.02
CA LEU A 336 5.88 -1.86 -17.09
C LEU A 336 5.60 -0.60 -17.93
N GLY A 337 5.99 0.55 -17.41
CA GLY A 337 5.85 1.82 -18.10
C GLY A 337 6.51 2.97 -17.36
N TYR A 338 7.05 3.92 -18.14
CA TYR A 338 7.76 5.08 -17.62
C TYR A 338 6.80 6.03 -16.90
N SER A 339 7.03 6.26 -15.61
CA SER A 339 6.25 7.17 -14.74
C SER A 339 4.73 6.93 -14.77
N ARG A 340 4.29 5.78 -14.24
CA ARG A 340 2.88 5.37 -14.13
C ARG A 340 2.11 6.29 -13.18
N SER A 341 0.97 6.83 -13.63
CA SER A 341 0.09 7.70 -12.85
C SER A 341 -1.09 6.94 -12.28
N LEU A 342 -1.47 7.29 -11.04
CA LEU A 342 -2.58 6.68 -10.30
C LEU A 342 -3.65 7.73 -10.01
N VAL A 343 -4.92 7.37 -10.16
CA VAL A 343 -6.07 8.26 -9.90
C VAL A 343 -7.12 7.51 -9.08
N PRO A 344 -7.37 7.89 -7.82
CA PRO A 344 -8.51 7.40 -7.05
C PRO A 344 -9.82 7.74 -7.75
N VAL A 345 -10.61 6.73 -8.09
CA VAL A 345 -11.94 6.90 -8.73
C VAL A 345 -13.09 6.47 -7.84
N SER A 346 -12.82 5.71 -6.78
CA SER A 346 -13.74 5.46 -5.65
C SER A 346 -12.95 5.07 -4.40
N ASN A 347 -13.63 4.77 -3.29
CA ASN A 347 -12.99 4.36 -2.03
C ASN A 347 -11.99 3.21 -2.20
N ASN A 348 -12.28 2.25 -3.07
CA ASN A 348 -11.52 1.02 -3.26
C ASN A 348 -11.08 0.82 -4.72
N LYS A 349 -11.10 1.85 -5.56
CA LYS A 349 -10.81 1.71 -6.99
C LYS A 349 -9.84 2.76 -7.48
N LEU A 350 -8.85 2.29 -8.24
CA LEU A 350 -7.83 3.09 -8.87
C LEU A 350 -8.00 3.03 -10.39
N PHE A 351 -7.93 4.18 -11.04
CA PHE A 351 -7.61 4.27 -12.46
C PHE A 351 -6.10 4.41 -12.60
N ILE A 352 -5.53 3.64 -13.52
CA ILE A 352 -4.09 3.53 -13.75
C ILE A 352 -3.84 3.89 -15.21
N ILE A 353 -2.92 4.80 -15.46
CA ILE A 353 -2.50 5.21 -16.80
C ILE A 353 -0.98 5.22 -16.89
N SER A 354 -0.44 4.70 -17.99
CA SER A 354 1.00 4.66 -18.24
C SER A 354 1.29 4.67 -19.73
N THR A 355 2.50 5.06 -20.08
CA THR A 355 3.04 4.79 -21.41
C THR A 355 3.69 3.42 -21.46
N VAL A 356 3.33 2.59 -22.43
CA VAL A 356 3.76 1.19 -22.56
C VAL A 356 4.38 0.97 -23.94
N LYS A 357 5.51 0.27 -23.99
CA LYS A 357 6.24 0.02 -25.23
C LYS A 357 5.40 -0.83 -26.19
N ASN A 358 5.14 -0.29 -27.39
CA ASN A 358 4.52 -0.99 -28.49
C ASN A 358 5.60 -1.74 -29.30
N ALA A 359 5.49 -3.07 -29.32
CA ALA A 359 6.47 -3.92 -29.99
C ALA A 359 6.47 -3.78 -31.52
N SER A 360 5.35 -3.36 -32.12
CA SER A 360 5.21 -3.23 -33.57
C SER A 360 5.82 -1.93 -34.10
N THR A 361 5.65 -0.82 -33.37
CA THR A 361 6.19 0.48 -33.77
C THR A 361 7.57 0.75 -33.21
N GLY A 362 7.93 0.08 -32.11
CA GLY A 362 9.11 0.42 -31.32
C GLY A 362 8.96 1.73 -30.54
N ASN A 363 7.76 2.32 -30.50
CA ASN A 363 7.44 3.55 -29.75
C ASN A 363 6.47 3.22 -28.60
N SER A 364 6.04 4.20 -27.80
CA SER A 364 5.18 3.94 -26.63
C SER A 364 3.73 4.39 -26.87
N ASP A 365 2.79 3.51 -26.59
CA ASP A 365 1.34 3.78 -26.54
C ASP A 365 0.94 4.34 -25.17
N VAL A 366 -0.24 4.96 -25.07
CA VAL A 366 -0.87 5.27 -23.79
C VAL A 366 -1.91 4.21 -23.47
N MET A 367 -1.67 3.48 -22.38
CA MET A 367 -2.58 2.45 -21.89
C MET A 367 -3.19 2.86 -20.56
N ALA A 368 -4.45 2.47 -20.36
CA ALA A 368 -5.18 2.76 -19.14
C ALA A 368 -6.12 1.63 -18.73
N GLY A 369 -6.51 1.61 -17.46
CA GLY A 369 -7.48 0.66 -16.93
C GLY A 369 -7.80 0.96 -15.48
N THR A 370 -8.72 0.20 -14.90
CA THR A 370 -9.06 0.30 -13.48
C THR A 370 -8.72 -0.98 -12.74
N SER A 371 -8.20 -0.84 -11.54
CA SER A 371 -7.97 -1.95 -10.61
C SER A 371 -8.70 -1.66 -9.30
N ASP A 372 -9.35 -2.68 -8.75
CA ASP A 372 -9.82 -2.62 -7.37
C ASP A 372 -8.59 -2.76 -6.45
N ILE A 373 -8.51 -1.92 -5.43
CA ILE A 373 -7.49 -2.03 -4.40
C ILE A 373 -7.79 -3.26 -3.58
N VAL A 374 -6.84 -4.20 -3.59
CA VAL A 374 -6.79 -5.35 -2.70
C VAL A 374 -6.84 -4.78 -1.28
N PRO A 375 -7.91 -5.02 -0.51
CA PRO A 375 -7.93 -4.62 0.89
C PRO A 375 -6.76 -5.26 1.64
N ALA A 376 -6.39 -4.72 2.81
CA ALA A 376 -5.40 -5.33 3.70
C ALA A 376 -5.69 -6.82 3.93
N SER A 377 -6.96 -7.18 3.83
CA SER A 377 -7.44 -8.54 3.89
C SER A 377 -7.07 -9.50 2.77
N ASN A 378 -6.50 -9.00 1.68
CA ASN A 378 -6.43 -9.72 0.42
C ASN A 378 -4.98 -9.97 -0.02
N ASN A 379 -4.01 -9.75 0.86
CA ASN A 379 -2.67 -10.32 0.70
C ASN A 379 -2.69 -11.83 1.04
N TYR A 380 -3.54 -12.57 0.32
CA TYR A 380 -3.97 -13.93 0.60
C TYR A 380 -2.85 -15.00 0.56
N SER A 381 -1.67 -14.66 0.03
CA SER A 381 -0.57 -15.61 -0.14
C SER A 381 0.30 -15.75 1.10
N ASP A 382 0.41 -14.71 1.92
CA ASP A 382 1.54 -14.60 2.84
C ASP A 382 1.22 -15.13 4.24
N ASN A 383 -0.06 -15.12 4.65
CA ASN A 383 -0.54 -15.66 5.93
C ASN A 383 -1.49 -16.86 5.78
N GLN A 384 -1.14 -17.87 4.98
CA GLN A 384 -2.00 -19.06 4.79
C GLN A 384 -2.13 -19.89 6.07
N MET A 385 -3.29 -19.90 6.70
CA MET A 385 -3.61 -20.65 7.91
C MET A 385 -4.59 -21.79 7.61
N MET A 386 -4.83 -22.63 8.60
CA MET A 386 -5.94 -23.58 8.66
C MET A 386 -6.72 -23.35 9.95
N LEU A 387 -8.05 -23.34 9.87
CA LEU A 387 -8.92 -23.30 11.04
C LEU A 387 -9.27 -24.73 11.44
N VAL A 388 -8.65 -25.21 12.51
CA VAL A 388 -8.75 -26.59 12.97
C VAL A 388 -9.65 -26.65 14.19
N ASN A 389 -10.72 -27.43 14.10
CA ASN A 389 -11.64 -27.66 15.20
C ASN A 389 -10.98 -28.54 16.27
N LYS A 390 -11.42 -28.42 17.52
CA LYS A 390 -10.98 -29.28 18.62
C LYS A 390 -11.23 -30.77 18.39
N ASN A 391 -12.20 -31.13 17.56
CA ASN A 391 -12.45 -32.50 17.10
C ASN A 391 -11.37 -33.05 16.14
N GLY A 392 -10.37 -32.25 15.74
CA GLY A 392 -9.25 -32.64 14.88
C GLY A 392 -9.49 -32.48 13.38
N LYS A 393 -10.66 -32.00 12.95
CA LYS A 393 -10.98 -31.68 11.55
C LYS A 393 -10.75 -30.21 11.23
N ALA A 394 -10.70 -29.88 9.95
CA ALA A 394 -10.49 -28.51 9.48
C ALA A 394 -11.72 -27.98 8.75
N MET A 395 -11.88 -26.66 8.80
CA MET A 395 -12.78 -25.92 7.91
C MET A 395 -12.29 -26.05 6.47
N ASP A 396 -13.19 -26.41 5.55
CA ASP A 396 -12.89 -26.81 4.18
C ASP A 396 -13.88 -26.15 3.21
N LEU A 397 -13.38 -25.61 2.10
CA LEU A 397 -14.22 -25.15 1.00
C LEU A 397 -14.55 -26.34 0.10
N ILE A 398 -15.82 -26.75 0.06
CA ILE A 398 -16.24 -28.01 -0.53
C ILE A 398 -15.67 -28.22 -1.95
N GLY A 399 -14.86 -29.26 -2.11
CA GLY A 399 -14.23 -29.62 -3.40
C GLY A 399 -13.40 -28.50 -4.06
N GLY A 400 -13.02 -27.46 -3.32
CA GLY A 400 -12.35 -26.28 -3.87
C GLY A 400 -13.26 -25.45 -4.79
N ASN A 401 -14.57 -25.55 -4.63
CA ASN A 401 -15.55 -24.90 -5.49
C ASN A 401 -15.44 -23.37 -5.40
N GLN A 402 -15.00 -22.75 -6.48
CA GLN A 402 -14.79 -21.30 -6.56
C GLN A 402 -16.06 -20.51 -6.91
N ASN A 403 -17.23 -21.14 -7.07
CA ASN A 403 -18.47 -20.43 -7.39
C ASN A 403 -18.98 -19.60 -6.19
N ASN A 404 -19.73 -18.53 -6.47
CA ASN A 404 -20.40 -17.76 -5.41
C ASN A 404 -21.43 -18.63 -4.69
N GLY A 405 -21.43 -18.58 -3.36
CA GLY A 405 -22.33 -19.38 -2.54
C GLY A 405 -21.90 -20.84 -2.36
N ALA A 406 -20.68 -21.21 -2.79
CA ALA A 406 -20.13 -22.54 -2.50
C ALA A 406 -20.15 -22.79 -0.98
N VAL A 407 -20.62 -23.96 -0.57
CA VAL A 407 -20.75 -24.27 0.86
C VAL A 407 -19.39 -24.50 1.50
N ILE A 408 -19.28 -24.12 2.76
CA ILE A 408 -18.15 -24.44 3.62
C ILE A 408 -18.57 -25.58 4.54
N ASN A 409 -17.71 -26.58 4.67
CA ASN A 409 -17.93 -27.76 5.50
C ASN A 409 -16.72 -28.00 6.40
N GLN A 410 -16.75 -29.09 7.16
CA GLN A 410 -15.52 -29.66 7.71
C GLN A 410 -15.04 -30.85 6.88
N TRP A 411 -13.74 -31.09 6.92
CA TRP A 411 -13.13 -32.29 6.35
C TRP A 411 -11.99 -32.81 7.25
N ALA A 412 -11.57 -34.04 7.03
CA ALA A 412 -10.37 -34.58 7.67
C ALA A 412 -9.20 -33.61 7.45
N TYR A 413 -8.47 -33.30 8.52
CA TYR A 413 -7.34 -32.38 8.45
C TYR A 413 -6.29 -32.89 7.46
N ASP A 414 -6.00 -32.08 6.45
CA ASP A 414 -4.97 -32.31 5.44
C ASP A 414 -4.08 -31.07 5.36
N TYR A 415 -2.90 -31.15 5.99
CA TYR A 415 -1.94 -30.03 6.03
C TYR A 415 -1.53 -29.50 4.66
N ASN A 416 -1.62 -30.34 3.62
CA ASN A 416 -1.29 -29.96 2.25
C ASN A 416 -2.54 -29.62 1.41
N GLY A 417 -3.75 -29.86 1.94
CA GLY A 417 -5.01 -29.66 1.25
C GLY A 417 -5.27 -28.19 0.92
N PRO A 418 -5.32 -27.78 -0.37
CA PRO A 418 -5.51 -26.38 -0.73
C PRO A 418 -6.86 -25.82 -0.27
N ASN A 419 -7.90 -26.65 -0.24
CA ASN A 419 -9.27 -26.27 0.14
C ASN A 419 -9.42 -25.88 1.62
N GLN A 420 -8.42 -26.23 2.45
CA GLN A 420 -8.38 -25.95 3.88
C GLN A 420 -7.50 -24.76 4.23
N ARG A 421 -6.97 -24.06 3.22
CA ARG A 421 -6.13 -22.89 3.41
C ARG A 421 -6.98 -21.62 3.40
N TRP A 422 -6.82 -20.86 4.47
CA TRP A 422 -7.56 -19.64 4.74
C TRP A 422 -6.61 -18.54 5.20
N SER A 423 -6.92 -17.30 4.87
CA SER A 423 -6.28 -16.13 5.48
C SER A 423 -7.21 -15.54 6.53
N VAL A 424 -6.69 -15.25 7.72
CA VAL A 424 -7.38 -14.47 8.77
C VAL A 424 -6.90 -13.04 8.65
N ILE A 425 -7.80 -12.10 8.36
CA ILE A 425 -7.33 -10.77 8.02
C ILE A 425 -8.20 -9.63 8.55
N PRO A 426 -7.62 -8.51 9.02
CA PRO A 426 -8.40 -7.40 9.51
C PRO A 426 -9.43 -6.89 8.49
N ALA A 427 -10.65 -6.71 8.98
CA ALA A 427 -11.74 -6.04 8.27
C ALA A 427 -11.55 -4.52 8.24
N GLY A 428 -10.71 -4.00 9.13
CA GLY A 428 -10.44 -2.59 9.23
C GLY A 428 -11.46 -1.80 10.03
N ASN A 429 -12.08 -2.45 11.00
CA ASN A 429 -13.06 -1.83 11.90
C ASN A 429 -13.08 -2.55 13.27
N GLY A 430 -11.98 -3.20 13.64
CA GLY A 430 -11.89 -3.98 14.88
C GLY A 430 -12.29 -5.44 14.73
N HIS A 431 -12.65 -5.90 13.53
CA HIS A 431 -13.04 -7.29 13.24
C HIS A 431 -12.11 -7.95 12.22
N PHE A 432 -12.29 -9.24 11.98
CA PHE A 432 -11.57 -10.01 10.96
C PHE A 432 -12.50 -10.50 9.85
N ARG A 433 -11.89 -10.90 8.75
CA ARG A 433 -12.50 -11.68 7.67
C ARG A 433 -11.70 -12.97 7.51
N ILE A 434 -12.36 -14.01 7.03
CA ILE A 434 -11.74 -15.31 6.78
C ILE A 434 -11.87 -15.59 5.29
N ALA A 435 -10.76 -15.56 4.56
CA ALA A 435 -10.75 -15.70 3.11
C ALA A 435 -10.16 -17.03 2.67
N SER A 436 -10.80 -17.69 1.70
CA SER A 436 -10.31 -18.92 1.10
C SER A 436 -9.15 -18.64 0.15
N SER A 437 -8.03 -19.35 0.32
CA SER A 437 -6.90 -19.24 -0.61
C SER A 437 -7.19 -19.84 -1.99
N VAL A 438 -8.26 -20.64 -2.15
CA VAL A 438 -8.63 -21.26 -3.43
C VAL A 438 -9.54 -20.35 -4.26
N SER A 439 -10.45 -19.62 -3.62
CA SER A 439 -11.46 -18.81 -4.32
C SER A 439 -11.25 -17.30 -4.21
N GLY A 440 -10.39 -16.83 -3.29
CA GLY A 440 -10.25 -15.41 -2.95
C GLY A 440 -11.50 -14.82 -2.27
N LYS A 441 -12.51 -15.64 -1.95
CA LYS A 441 -13.78 -15.22 -1.36
C LYS A 441 -13.81 -15.50 0.13
N TYR A 442 -14.84 -14.99 0.81
CA TYR A 442 -14.88 -14.93 2.26
C TYR A 442 -15.95 -15.85 2.83
N ALA A 443 -15.66 -16.38 4.01
CA ALA A 443 -16.62 -17.09 4.82
C ALA A 443 -17.72 -16.13 5.27
N ALA A 444 -18.95 -16.43 4.85
CA ALA A 444 -20.14 -15.63 5.10
C ALA A 444 -21.25 -16.50 5.66
N VAL A 445 -22.07 -15.95 6.56
CA VAL A 445 -23.31 -16.61 6.98
C VAL A 445 -24.34 -16.51 5.86
N GLN A 446 -24.83 -17.66 5.40
CA GLN A 446 -25.76 -17.73 4.27
C GLN A 446 -27.01 -16.88 4.51
N GLY A 447 -27.30 -15.97 3.58
CA GLY A 447 -28.46 -15.10 3.62
C GLY A 447 -28.45 -14.07 4.75
N ASN A 448 -27.28 -13.75 5.34
CA ASN A 448 -27.15 -12.85 6.48
C ASN A 448 -28.10 -13.25 7.65
N SER A 449 -28.30 -14.56 7.81
CA SER A 449 -29.25 -15.10 8.78
C SER A 449 -28.74 -14.91 10.21
N THR A 450 -29.65 -14.69 11.15
CA THR A 450 -29.37 -14.70 12.59
C THR A 450 -29.81 -15.99 13.27
N SER A 451 -30.33 -16.98 12.53
CA SER A 451 -30.80 -18.24 13.10
C SER A 451 -29.66 -19.19 13.45
N ASP A 452 -29.86 -20.00 14.49
CA ASP A 452 -29.04 -21.17 14.75
C ASP A 452 -29.10 -22.13 13.56
N GLY A 453 -27.97 -22.73 13.23
CA GLY A 453 -27.83 -23.65 12.12
C GLY A 453 -27.80 -22.99 10.75
N ALA A 454 -27.63 -21.67 10.64
CA ALA A 454 -27.38 -21.05 9.34
C ALA A 454 -26.03 -21.51 8.76
N GLN A 455 -26.03 -21.99 7.52
CA GLN A 455 -24.87 -22.52 6.80
C GLN A 455 -23.84 -21.42 6.53
N LEU A 456 -22.55 -21.76 6.56
CA LEU A 456 -21.49 -20.91 6.03
C LEU A 456 -21.27 -21.16 4.53
N VAL A 457 -21.06 -20.09 3.78
CA VAL A 457 -20.77 -20.12 2.34
C VAL A 457 -19.58 -19.22 2.00
N SER A 458 -18.99 -19.45 0.83
CA SER A 458 -17.97 -18.59 0.22
C SER A 458 -18.63 -17.53 -0.66
N ALA A 459 -18.43 -16.25 -0.36
CA ALA A 459 -19.05 -15.13 -1.08
C ALA A 459 -18.06 -14.00 -1.35
N PRO A 460 -18.24 -13.20 -2.43
CA PRO A 460 -17.53 -11.94 -2.61
C PRO A 460 -17.71 -11.02 -1.40
N TYR A 461 -16.69 -10.21 -1.10
CA TYR A 461 -16.80 -9.26 0.02
C TYR A 461 -17.77 -8.15 -0.31
N GLU A 462 -18.66 -7.87 0.63
CA GLU A 462 -19.56 -6.74 0.63
C GLU A 462 -19.11 -5.79 1.75
N GLU A 463 -18.65 -4.60 1.38
CA GLU A 463 -18.13 -3.61 2.33
C GLU A 463 -19.19 -3.27 3.39
N GLY A 464 -18.81 -3.38 4.66
CA GLY A 464 -19.70 -3.14 5.79
C GLY A 464 -20.66 -4.29 6.13
N ASN A 465 -20.64 -5.41 5.41
CA ASN A 465 -21.47 -6.57 5.74
C ASN A 465 -20.92 -7.32 6.97
N ALA A 466 -21.54 -7.09 8.13
CA ALA A 466 -21.17 -7.70 9.40
C ALA A 466 -21.29 -9.25 9.42
N PHE A 467 -22.05 -9.86 8.51
CA PHE A 467 -22.19 -11.32 8.42
C PHE A 467 -21.01 -12.00 7.70
N GLN A 468 -20.09 -11.21 7.16
CA GLN A 468 -18.80 -11.64 6.62
C GLN A 468 -17.62 -11.31 7.55
N GLN A 469 -17.91 -10.74 8.72
CA GLN A 469 -16.93 -10.30 9.70
C GLN A 469 -16.98 -11.20 10.95
N TRP A 470 -15.81 -11.40 11.56
CA TRP A 470 -15.59 -12.39 12.61
C TRP A 470 -14.67 -11.84 13.70
N ASP A 471 -14.95 -12.17 14.96
CA ASP A 471 -14.07 -11.92 16.10
C ASP A 471 -13.44 -13.24 16.57
N PHE A 472 -12.16 -13.19 16.93
CA PHE A 472 -11.43 -14.33 17.49
C PHE A 472 -11.31 -14.14 19.00
N ASP A 473 -12.35 -14.50 19.73
CA ASP A 473 -12.37 -14.43 21.20
C ASP A 473 -11.47 -15.53 21.78
N ASP A 474 -10.45 -15.16 22.56
CA ASP A 474 -9.57 -16.11 23.24
C ASP A 474 -10.37 -16.97 24.25
N ALA A 475 -10.38 -18.28 24.02
CA ALA A 475 -11.04 -19.27 24.87
C ALA A 475 -10.03 -20.01 25.78
N GLY A 476 -8.79 -19.53 25.84
CA GLY A 476 -7.70 -20.09 26.64
C GLY A 476 -7.01 -21.26 25.96
N ASN A 477 -5.77 -21.53 26.37
CA ASN A 477 -4.93 -22.62 25.86
C ASN A 477 -4.89 -22.64 24.31
N GLY A 478 -4.74 -21.48 23.67
CA GLY A 478 -4.64 -21.38 22.20
C GLY A 478 -5.91 -21.74 21.40
N TRP A 479 -7.05 -21.89 22.07
CA TRP A 479 -8.35 -22.05 21.42
C TRP A 479 -9.07 -20.72 21.31
N PHE A 480 -9.87 -20.58 20.26
CA PHE A 480 -10.71 -19.42 19.98
C PHE A 480 -12.16 -19.83 19.84
N LYS A 481 -13.02 -18.95 20.34
CA LYS A 481 -14.41 -18.84 19.94
C LYS A 481 -14.44 -17.85 18.76
N ILE A 482 -14.77 -18.33 17.56
CA ILE A 482 -14.84 -17.48 16.37
C ILE A 482 -16.28 -16.97 16.23
N VAL A 483 -16.52 -15.69 16.48
CA VAL A 483 -17.86 -15.07 16.60
C VAL A 483 -18.19 -14.31 15.33
N ASN A 484 -19.36 -14.55 14.74
CA ASN A 484 -19.86 -13.71 13.66
C ASN A 484 -20.35 -12.37 14.22
N VAL A 485 -19.89 -11.26 13.62
CA VAL A 485 -20.22 -9.91 14.09
C VAL A 485 -21.71 -9.59 13.88
N GLY A 486 -22.29 -10.02 12.75
CA GLY A 486 -23.69 -9.73 12.41
C GLY A 486 -24.71 -10.41 13.31
N SER A 487 -24.41 -11.61 13.84
CA SER A 487 -25.36 -12.41 14.62
C SER A 487 -24.98 -12.60 16.10
N GLY A 488 -23.72 -12.37 16.47
CA GLY A 488 -23.16 -12.69 17.79
C GLY A 488 -23.01 -14.20 18.07
N LYS A 489 -23.27 -15.05 17.09
CA LYS A 489 -23.15 -16.53 17.17
C LYS A 489 -21.76 -17.00 16.77
N VAL A 490 -21.45 -18.25 17.06
CA VAL A 490 -20.09 -18.80 16.87
C VAL A 490 -20.03 -19.76 15.71
N LEU A 491 -18.85 -19.88 15.09
CA LEU A 491 -18.51 -20.92 14.13
C LEU A 491 -18.67 -22.31 14.77
N ASP A 492 -19.49 -23.15 14.16
CA ASP A 492 -19.97 -24.41 14.72
C ASP A 492 -19.98 -25.52 13.66
N VAL A 493 -19.72 -26.75 14.09
CA VAL A 493 -19.93 -27.96 13.30
C VAL A 493 -21.24 -28.61 13.71
N ASP A 494 -22.14 -28.81 12.74
CA ASP A 494 -23.49 -29.32 13.03
C ASP A 494 -23.48 -30.61 13.85
N LYS A 495 -24.23 -30.58 14.96
CA LYS A 495 -24.44 -31.69 15.90
C LYS A 495 -23.15 -32.29 16.46
N ASN A 496 -22.07 -31.51 16.55
CA ASN A 496 -20.75 -32.00 16.96
C ASN A 496 -20.27 -33.20 16.12
N SER A 497 -20.64 -33.22 14.83
CA SER A 497 -20.37 -34.34 13.94
C SER A 497 -18.88 -34.58 13.73
N LEU A 498 -18.50 -35.85 13.60
CA LEU A 498 -17.16 -36.30 13.20
C LEU A 498 -17.12 -36.79 11.74
N ALA A 499 -18.18 -36.59 10.98
CA ALA A 499 -18.22 -36.95 9.56
C ALA A 499 -17.51 -35.88 8.72
N ASN A 500 -16.87 -36.31 7.63
CA ASN A 500 -16.50 -35.39 6.55
C ASN A 500 -17.78 -34.81 5.92
N GLU A 501 -17.66 -33.62 5.32
CA GLU A 501 -18.78 -32.86 4.75
C GLU A 501 -19.84 -32.43 5.76
N ALA A 502 -19.61 -32.63 7.07
CA ALA A 502 -20.53 -32.09 8.05
C ALA A 502 -20.61 -30.56 7.90
N LYS A 503 -21.83 -30.06 8.01
CA LYS A 503 -22.19 -28.68 7.79
C LYS A 503 -21.41 -27.76 8.72
N MET A 504 -20.73 -26.78 8.14
CA MET A 504 -20.22 -25.62 8.87
C MET A 504 -21.35 -24.60 9.00
N GLN A 505 -21.63 -24.18 10.23
CA GLN A 505 -22.75 -23.30 10.52
C GLN A 505 -22.40 -22.30 11.61
N GLN A 506 -23.34 -21.40 11.90
CA GLN A 506 -23.32 -20.65 13.15
C GLN A 506 -24.29 -21.26 14.17
N TRP A 507 -23.95 -21.16 15.45
CA TRP A 507 -24.84 -21.52 16.55
C TRP A 507 -24.58 -20.63 17.77
N ALA A 508 -25.55 -20.51 18.68
CA ALA A 508 -25.31 -19.93 20.00
C ALA A 508 -24.11 -20.60 20.70
N TRP A 509 -23.35 -19.85 21.49
CA TRP A 509 -22.26 -20.42 22.27
C TRP A 509 -22.81 -21.40 23.32
N THR A 510 -22.34 -22.65 23.26
CA THR A 510 -22.69 -23.72 24.19
C THR A 510 -21.48 -24.26 24.95
N GLY A 511 -20.26 -23.94 24.50
CA GLY A 511 -19.04 -24.53 25.03
C GLY A 511 -18.81 -25.98 24.61
N ALA A 512 -19.49 -26.45 23.55
CA ALA A 512 -19.23 -27.75 22.94
C ALA A 512 -17.92 -27.75 22.13
N GLU A 513 -17.28 -28.92 21.99
CA GLU A 513 -15.98 -29.03 21.30
C GLU A 513 -16.03 -28.55 19.83
N CYS A 514 -17.16 -28.74 19.15
CA CYS A 514 -17.40 -28.22 17.80
C CYS A 514 -17.33 -26.69 17.65
N GLN A 515 -17.22 -25.94 18.76
CA GLN A 515 -17.17 -24.48 18.76
C GLN A 515 -15.79 -23.91 19.14
N TYR A 516 -14.80 -24.78 19.43
CA TYR A 516 -13.43 -24.37 19.71
C TYR A 516 -12.55 -24.59 18.49
N TRP A 517 -11.85 -23.52 18.09
CA TRP A 517 -11.02 -23.49 16.90
C TRP A 517 -9.61 -23.03 17.23
N ARG A 518 -8.61 -23.57 16.55
CA ARG A 518 -7.24 -23.06 16.60
C ARG A 518 -6.77 -22.65 15.21
N ILE A 519 -5.85 -21.70 15.16
CA ILE A 519 -5.26 -21.18 13.91
C ILE A 519 -3.92 -21.89 13.69
N GLN A 520 -3.85 -22.82 12.75
CA GLN A 520 -2.62 -23.51 12.37
C GLN A 520 -1.96 -22.78 11.19
N PRO A 521 -0.77 -22.17 11.34
CA PRO A 521 0.00 -21.67 10.20
C PRO A 521 0.34 -22.81 9.23
N GLN A 522 0.16 -22.59 7.94
CA GLN A 522 0.34 -23.58 6.89
C GLN A 522 1.56 -23.23 6.02
N GLY A 523 2.59 -24.07 6.10
CA GLY A 523 3.84 -23.93 5.36
C GLY A 523 4.97 -23.32 6.18
N ASP A 524 5.89 -22.68 5.47
CA ASP A 524 7.11 -22.09 6.01
C ASP A 524 7.02 -20.57 5.95
N TYR A 525 7.58 -19.90 6.96
CA TYR A 525 7.45 -18.47 7.14
C TYR A 525 8.78 -17.77 7.34
N TYR A 526 8.91 -16.59 6.77
CA TYR A 526 9.71 -15.52 7.35
C TYR A 526 8.89 -14.83 8.43
N ILE A 527 9.51 -14.46 9.55
CA ILE A 527 8.83 -13.81 10.67
C ILE A 527 9.41 -12.39 10.80
N GLN A 528 8.63 -11.38 10.45
CA GLN A 528 9.06 -9.97 10.50
C GLN A 528 8.54 -9.31 11.77
N ALA A 529 9.41 -8.60 12.51
CA ALA A 529 9.01 -7.73 13.61
C ALA A 529 8.39 -6.43 13.06
N GLU A 530 7.19 -6.09 13.51
CA GLU A 530 6.42 -4.95 12.98
C GLU A 530 7.16 -3.61 13.16
N HIS A 531 7.71 -3.36 14.34
CA HIS A 531 8.31 -2.06 14.69
C HIS A 531 9.58 -1.72 13.89
N SER A 532 10.36 -2.74 13.49
CA SER A 532 11.66 -2.56 12.86
C SER A 532 11.70 -2.93 11.38
N GLY A 533 10.71 -3.68 10.89
CA GLY A 533 10.70 -4.28 9.55
C GLY A 533 11.79 -5.35 9.34
N LYS A 534 12.48 -5.78 10.39
CA LYS A 534 13.53 -6.80 10.35
C LYS A 534 12.96 -8.19 10.62
N TYR A 535 13.72 -9.21 10.26
CA TYR A 535 13.27 -10.59 10.28
C TYR A 535 13.98 -11.41 11.31
N LEU A 536 13.25 -12.29 11.97
CA LEU A 536 13.81 -13.26 12.90
C LEU A 536 14.65 -14.29 12.14
N ASN A 537 15.84 -14.57 12.66
CA ASN A 537 16.71 -15.61 12.15
C ASN A 537 17.55 -16.28 13.24
N ALA A 538 18.08 -17.46 12.91
CA ALA A 538 19.15 -18.08 13.69
C ALA A 538 20.44 -17.26 13.53
N GLY A 539 20.92 -16.67 14.62
CA GLY A 539 22.05 -15.73 14.60
C GLY A 539 23.32 -16.37 14.04
N GLY A 540 23.97 -15.67 13.10
CA GLY A 540 25.17 -16.17 12.43
C GLY A 540 24.98 -17.48 11.66
N ALA A 541 23.75 -17.80 11.26
CA ALA A 541 23.36 -19.09 10.68
C ALA A 541 23.72 -20.30 11.58
N GLY A 542 23.75 -20.11 12.91
CA GLY A 542 24.08 -21.18 13.85
C GLY A 542 23.05 -22.31 13.86
N THR A 543 23.52 -23.53 14.13
CA THR A 543 22.69 -24.73 14.24
C THR A 543 22.88 -25.49 15.55
N ALA A 544 23.69 -24.96 16.48
CA ALA A 544 23.93 -25.54 17.79
C ALA A 544 22.86 -25.11 18.81
N ASN A 545 22.74 -25.84 19.93
CA ASN A 545 22.04 -25.31 21.10
C ASN A 545 22.65 -23.97 21.52
N GLU A 546 21.84 -23.10 22.11
CA GLU A 546 22.22 -21.74 22.51
C GLU A 546 22.44 -20.75 21.36
N THR A 547 22.22 -21.17 20.10
CA THR A 547 22.23 -20.25 18.97
C THR A 547 21.20 -19.14 19.20
N PRO A 548 21.57 -17.85 19.10
CA PRO A 548 20.65 -16.73 19.23
C PRO A 548 19.45 -16.83 18.30
N VAL A 549 18.26 -16.48 18.77
CA VAL A 549 17.22 -15.96 17.88
C VAL A 549 17.31 -14.43 17.93
N ILE A 550 17.56 -13.82 16.79
CA ILE A 550 17.76 -12.36 16.64
C ILE A 550 16.88 -11.82 15.51
N GLN A 551 16.70 -10.50 15.46
CA GLN A 551 16.27 -9.83 14.24
C GLN A 551 17.47 -9.42 13.37
N PHE A 552 17.28 -9.42 12.05
CA PHE A 552 18.28 -8.95 11.10
C PHE A 552 17.62 -8.40 9.83
N THR A 553 18.35 -7.58 9.08
CA THR A 553 17.91 -7.12 7.76
C THR A 553 17.67 -8.34 6.87
N PHE A 554 16.57 -8.36 6.10
CA PHE A 554 16.17 -9.56 5.36
C PHE A 554 17.26 -10.05 4.42
N GLU A 555 17.49 -11.36 4.45
CA GLU A 555 18.22 -12.08 3.42
C GLU A 555 17.44 -13.34 3.05
N ASN A 556 17.39 -13.69 1.76
CA ASN A 556 16.68 -14.87 1.29
C ASN A 556 17.48 -16.15 1.57
N ASN A 557 17.61 -16.50 2.85
CA ASN A 557 18.42 -17.59 3.34
C ASN A 557 17.61 -18.54 4.25
N ILE A 558 18.01 -19.82 4.30
CA ILE A 558 17.25 -20.85 5.02
C ILE A 558 17.19 -20.62 6.55
N TRP A 559 18.15 -19.92 7.14
CA TRP A 559 18.16 -19.61 8.58
C TRP A 559 17.15 -18.51 8.99
N PHE A 560 16.53 -17.83 8.02
CA PHE A 560 15.38 -16.93 8.24
C PHE A 560 14.03 -17.67 8.16
N LYS A 561 14.01 -18.94 7.77
CA LYS A 561 12.76 -19.69 7.57
C LYS A 561 12.37 -20.47 8.82
N TRP A 562 11.09 -20.39 9.15
CA TRP A 562 10.49 -20.99 10.33
C TRP A 562 9.25 -21.81 9.98
N ARG A 563 8.99 -22.87 10.73
CA ARG A 563 7.78 -23.69 10.59
C ARG A 563 7.07 -23.84 11.93
N PHE A 564 5.75 -23.69 11.91
CA PHE A 564 4.90 -23.90 13.08
C PHE A 564 4.35 -25.33 13.06
N GLU A 565 4.80 -26.16 14.00
CA GLU A 565 4.30 -27.52 14.13
C GLU A 565 3.44 -27.64 15.38
N SER A 566 2.20 -28.10 15.21
CA SER A 566 1.26 -28.30 16.31
C SER A 566 1.80 -29.28 17.35
N THR A 567 1.78 -28.87 18.63
CA THR A 567 2.05 -29.76 19.79
C THR A 567 0.77 -30.24 20.47
N GLY A 568 -0.40 -29.92 19.89
CA GLY A 568 -1.71 -30.19 20.49
C GLY A 568 -2.20 -29.03 21.36
N GLU A 569 -3.45 -29.11 21.81
CA GLU A 569 -4.06 -28.12 22.72
C GLU A 569 -3.89 -26.66 22.29
N GLY A 570 -3.93 -26.34 20.99
CA GLY A 570 -3.79 -24.95 20.51
C GLY A 570 -2.37 -24.36 20.55
N TYR A 571 -1.35 -25.17 20.85
CA TYR A 571 0.05 -24.74 20.89
C TYR A 571 0.89 -25.28 19.73
N TYR A 572 2.01 -24.60 19.47
CA TYR A 572 2.94 -24.86 18.38
C TYR A 572 4.38 -24.77 18.86
N LYS A 573 5.24 -25.63 18.35
CA LYS A 573 6.69 -25.37 18.34
C LYS A 573 7.06 -24.59 17.09
N VAL A 574 8.07 -23.73 17.20
CA VAL A 574 8.55 -22.91 16.08
C VAL A 574 9.94 -23.39 15.67
N LEU A 575 9.98 -24.22 14.63
CA LEU A 575 11.18 -24.89 14.12
C LEU A 575 11.96 -23.94 13.21
N ASN A 576 13.28 -23.87 13.36
CA ASN A 576 14.14 -23.21 12.37
C ASN A 576 14.50 -24.20 11.24
N LEU A 577 14.32 -23.82 9.97
CA LEU A 577 14.56 -24.76 8.86
C LEU A 577 16.05 -25.02 8.58
N HIS A 578 16.96 -24.18 9.04
CA HIS A 578 18.40 -24.45 8.95
C HIS A 578 18.86 -25.43 10.04
N ALA A 579 18.30 -25.30 11.25
CA ALA A 579 18.51 -26.20 12.37
C ALA A 579 17.25 -27.06 12.59
N SER A 580 16.95 -27.95 11.64
CA SER A 580 15.66 -28.62 11.49
C SER A 580 15.24 -29.59 12.62
N ASN A 581 16.06 -29.75 13.65
CA ASN A 581 15.73 -30.47 14.89
C ASN A 581 15.65 -29.54 16.12
N LYS A 582 15.70 -28.22 15.92
CA LYS A 582 15.72 -27.21 16.98
C LYS A 582 14.60 -26.21 16.85
N VAL A 583 14.10 -25.78 18.00
CA VAL A 583 12.95 -24.89 18.15
C VAL A 583 13.32 -23.65 18.94
N ALA A 584 12.53 -22.58 18.79
CA ALA A 584 12.64 -21.41 19.65
C ALA A 584 12.34 -21.78 21.11
N ASP A 585 13.27 -21.50 22.00
CA ASP A 585 13.26 -21.91 23.42
C ASP A 585 13.60 -20.72 24.33
N VAL A 586 12.84 -20.52 25.40
CA VAL A 586 13.22 -19.57 26.45
C VAL A 586 14.28 -20.18 27.36
N SER A 587 15.46 -19.55 27.36
CA SER A 587 16.62 -19.99 28.14
C SER A 587 16.32 -20.22 29.62
N ASN A 588 16.84 -21.33 30.16
CA ASN A 588 16.70 -21.76 31.55
C ASN A 588 15.25 -21.90 32.05
N VAL A 589 14.27 -22.07 31.14
CA VAL A 589 12.85 -22.12 31.47
C VAL A 589 12.41 -20.89 32.29
N SER A 590 13.11 -19.77 32.11
CA SER A 590 12.87 -18.55 32.88
C SER A 590 11.45 -18.05 32.65
N THR A 591 10.85 -17.44 33.67
CA THR A 591 9.56 -16.73 33.59
C THR A 591 9.71 -15.23 33.75
N ALA A 592 10.95 -14.74 33.84
CA ALA A 592 11.28 -13.33 33.95
C ALA A 592 11.13 -12.59 32.61
N ASP A 593 10.80 -11.30 32.70
CA ASP A 593 10.84 -10.36 31.58
C ASP A 593 12.27 -10.19 31.08
N GLY A 594 12.42 -10.09 29.75
CA GLY A 594 13.72 -10.00 29.07
C GLY A 594 14.50 -11.32 29.00
N ALA A 595 13.91 -12.45 29.41
CA ALA A 595 14.58 -13.74 29.25
C ALA A 595 14.78 -14.06 27.76
N LYS A 596 16.02 -14.42 27.41
CA LYS A 596 16.46 -14.58 26.03
C LYS A 596 15.90 -15.85 25.39
N VAL A 597 15.56 -15.74 24.11
CA VAL A 597 15.20 -16.87 23.26
C VAL A 597 16.42 -17.33 22.45
N HIS A 598 16.61 -18.64 22.41
CA HIS A 598 17.66 -19.31 21.64
C HIS A 598 17.11 -20.53 20.93
N LEU A 599 17.92 -21.17 20.08
CA LEU A 599 17.61 -22.48 19.55
C LEU A 599 18.01 -23.55 20.56
N TRP A 600 17.12 -24.50 20.79
CA TRP A 600 17.38 -25.67 21.60
C TRP A 600 16.77 -26.92 20.96
N ASP A 601 17.31 -28.09 21.32
CA ASP A 601 16.71 -29.37 20.92
C ASP A 601 15.25 -29.46 21.34
N ASP A 602 14.41 -29.97 20.45
CA ASP A 602 12.99 -30.19 20.75
C ASP A 602 12.83 -31.28 21.83
N VAL A 603 12.50 -30.85 23.04
CA VAL A 603 12.17 -31.71 24.18
C VAL A 603 10.69 -31.59 24.55
N ASN A 604 9.88 -30.97 23.67
CA ASN A 604 8.45 -30.75 23.84
C ASN A 604 8.08 -30.05 25.17
N ALA A 605 8.93 -29.15 25.65
CA ALA A 605 8.73 -28.43 26.91
C ALA A 605 7.85 -27.18 26.74
N GLY A 606 7.20 -26.73 27.81
CA GLY A 606 6.30 -25.57 27.75
C GLY A 606 6.98 -24.25 27.35
N ASN A 607 8.28 -24.10 27.60
CA ASN A 607 9.09 -22.96 27.15
C ASN A 607 9.51 -23.02 25.67
N GLN A 608 9.13 -24.08 24.96
CA GLN A 608 9.34 -24.31 23.53
C GLN A 608 8.03 -24.25 22.72
N GLN A 609 6.92 -23.99 23.40
CA GLN A 609 5.58 -24.00 22.83
C GLN A 609 4.98 -22.60 22.89
N VAL A 610 4.37 -22.17 21.80
CA VAL A 610 3.72 -20.87 21.67
C VAL A 610 2.27 -21.02 21.22
N ARG A 611 1.43 -20.07 21.60
CA ARG A 611 0.11 -19.83 20.98
C ARG A 611 0.15 -18.52 20.21
N LEU A 612 -0.63 -18.43 19.14
CA LEU A 612 -0.70 -17.26 18.27
C LEU A 612 -2.03 -16.52 18.49
N VAL A 613 -2.00 -15.19 18.53
CA VAL A 613 -3.19 -14.33 18.65
C VAL A 613 -3.19 -13.30 17.51
N PRO A 614 -4.16 -13.34 16.58
CA PRO A 614 -4.20 -12.40 15.44
C PRO A 614 -4.49 -10.97 15.91
N GLN A 615 -3.91 -9.98 15.24
CA GLN A 615 -4.02 -8.55 15.56
C GLN A 615 -4.71 -7.78 14.42
N GLN A 616 -5.24 -6.59 14.75
CA GLN A 616 -6.01 -5.75 13.83
C GLN A 616 -5.18 -5.06 12.73
N ASP A 617 -3.85 -5.16 12.80
CA ASP A 617 -2.90 -4.72 11.78
C ASP A 617 -2.44 -5.88 10.87
N GLY A 618 -2.94 -7.10 11.09
CA GLY A 618 -2.61 -8.31 10.34
C GLY A 618 -1.40 -9.07 10.89
N SER A 619 -0.75 -8.54 11.93
CA SER A 619 0.31 -9.24 12.67
C SER A 619 -0.26 -10.28 13.64
N PHE A 620 0.63 -11.01 14.29
CA PHE A 620 0.33 -11.90 15.40
C PHE A 620 1.16 -11.53 16.62
N LYS A 621 0.54 -11.67 17.79
CA LYS A 621 1.28 -11.83 19.05
C LYS A 621 1.49 -13.32 19.31
N LEU A 622 2.67 -13.69 19.79
CA LEU A 622 3.01 -15.06 20.14
C LEU A 622 3.30 -15.14 21.64
N PHE A 623 2.73 -16.12 22.34
CA PHE A 623 2.89 -16.27 23.79
C PHE A 623 3.43 -17.64 24.15
N PHE A 624 4.48 -17.70 24.96
CA PHE A 624 5.04 -18.96 25.45
C PHE A 624 4.08 -19.65 26.43
N LYS A 625 3.94 -20.98 26.32
CA LYS A 625 3.01 -21.79 27.13
C LYS A 625 3.35 -21.76 28.61
N HIS A 626 4.63 -21.83 28.98
CA HIS A 626 5.06 -21.94 30.39
C HIS A 626 4.89 -20.64 31.19
N SER A 627 5.00 -19.48 30.55
CA SER A 627 5.02 -18.18 31.22
C SER A 627 3.83 -17.28 30.87
N ASN A 628 3.11 -17.60 29.79
CA ASN A 628 2.12 -16.74 29.14
C ASN A 628 2.67 -15.33 28.80
N LYS A 629 3.98 -15.21 28.59
CA LYS A 629 4.64 -13.97 28.16
C LYS A 629 4.76 -13.90 26.65
N ALA A 630 4.66 -12.69 26.12
CA ALA A 630 4.74 -12.42 24.68
C ALA A 630 6.19 -12.52 24.20
N TRP A 631 6.36 -12.91 22.94
CA TRP A 631 7.57 -12.65 22.18
C TRP A 631 7.83 -11.15 22.12
N ASP A 632 9.09 -10.74 22.29
CA ASP A 632 9.48 -9.34 22.41
C ASP A 632 10.89 -9.11 21.84
N ILE A 633 11.06 -8.15 20.93
CA ILE A 633 12.39 -7.69 20.51
C ILE A 633 12.94 -6.72 21.55
N GLU A 634 14.09 -7.07 22.12
CA GLU A 634 14.66 -6.36 23.27
C GLU A 634 14.79 -4.84 23.02
N GLU A 635 14.37 -4.07 24.02
CA GLU A 635 14.55 -2.62 24.11
C GLU A 635 14.00 -1.83 22.89
N PHE A 636 12.98 -2.35 22.18
CA PHE A 636 12.47 -1.73 20.94
C PHE A 636 13.55 -1.52 19.88
N SER A 637 14.65 -2.27 19.95
CA SER A 637 15.82 -2.06 19.10
C SER A 637 15.43 -2.18 17.63
N ARG A 638 15.96 -1.29 16.79
CA ARG A 638 15.87 -1.35 15.33
C ARG A 638 17.16 -1.85 14.68
N ASN A 639 18.16 -2.19 15.49
CA ASN A 639 19.45 -2.66 15.02
C ASN A 639 19.40 -4.14 14.64
N ASN A 640 20.26 -4.53 13.70
CA ASN A 640 20.56 -5.94 13.49
C ASN A 640 21.10 -6.57 14.79
N GLU A 641 20.89 -7.87 14.95
CA GLU A 641 21.39 -8.69 16.06
C GLU A 641 20.69 -8.49 17.41
N ALA A 642 19.70 -7.60 17.51
CA ALA A 642 18.87 -7.51 18.70
C ALA A 642 18.13 -8.83 18.95
N ARG A 643 18.12 -9.28 20.22
CA ARG A 643 17.59 -10.58 20.62
C ARG A 643 16.06 -10.59 20.65
N LEU A 644 15.52 -11.75 20.28
CA LEU A 644 14.19 -12.15 20.71
C LEU A 644 14.25 -12.55 22.19
N THR A 645 13.31 -12.04 22.96
CA THR A 645 13.10 -12.31 24.37
C THR A 645 11.64 -12.65 24.63
N GLN A 646 11.31 -12.98 25.88
CA GLN A 646 9.92 -12.93 26.35
C GLN A 646 9.71 -11.71 27.25
N TYR A 647 8.52 -11.13 27.23
CA TYR A 647 8.15 -10.02 28.12
C TYR A 647 6.65 -10.06 28.43
N THR A 648 6.25 -9.48 29.56
CA THR A 648 4.85 -9.22 29.90
C THR A 648 4.16 -8.47 28.76
N GLU A 649 2.92 -8.84 28.44
CA GLU A 649 2.20 -8.23 27.33
C GLU A 649 2.02 -6.73 27.53
N VAL A 650 2.36 -5.96 26.49
CA VAL A 650 2.06 -4.53 26.37
C VAL A 650 1.42 -4.24 25.01
N THR A 651 0.98 -2.99 24.79
CA THR A 651 0.43 -2.55 23.50
C THR A 651 1.53 -2.18 22.49
N ALA A 652 2.78 -2.52 22.77
CA ALA A 652 3.93 -2.16 21.95
C ALA A 652 4.00 -2.95 20.64
N ASP A 653 4.57 -2.32 19.62
CA ASP A 653 4.77 -2.88 18.27
C ASP A 653 5.96 -3.84 18.19
N ASN A 654 6.92 -3.78 19.12
CA ASN A 654 8.04 -4.73 19.21
C ASN A 654 7.64 -6.16 19.69
N GLN A 655 6.36 -6.36 20.03
CA GLN A 655 5.76 -7.65 20.40
C GLN A 655 4.85 -8.24 19.31
N LYS A 656 4.82 -7.60 18.14
CA LYS A 656 3.95 -7.97 17.03
C LYS A 656 4.77 -8.41 15.83
N PHE A 657 4.33 -9.50 15.22
CA PHE A 657 5.09 -10.17 14.16
C PHE A 657 4.20 -10.53 12.97
N TYR A 658 4.63 -10.15 11.77
CA TYR A 658 4.03 -10.63 10.53
C TYR A 658 4.60 -12.01 10.19
N LEU A 659 3.71 -12.90 9.75
CA LEU A 659 4.07 -14.23 9.24
C LEU A 659 3.96 -14.20 7.72
N GLU A 660 5.08 -14.40 7.02
CA GLU A 660 5.16 -14.31 5.57
C GLU A 660 5.56 -15.63 4.94
N ARG A 661 4.73 -16.20 4.05
CA ARG A 661 5.07 -17.44 3.34
C ARG A 661 6.41 -17.32 2.63
N SER A 662 7.31 -18.26 2.92
CA SER A 662 8.62 -18.31 2.29
C SER A 662 8.59 -18.83 0.84
N ASN A 663 7.48 -19.45 0.43
CA ASN A 663 7.30 -20.14 -0.85
C ASN A 663 5.95 -19.77 -1.48
#